data_AF-A0A962MNX5-F1
#
_entry.id   AF-A0A962MNX5-F1
#
_cell.length_a   1.000
_cell.length_b   1.000
_cell.length_c   1.000
_cell.angle_alpha   90.00
_cell.angle_beta   90.00
_cell.angle_gamma   90.00
#
_symmetry.space_group_name_H-M   'P 1'
#
loop_
_entity.id
_entity.type
_entity.pdbx_description
1 polymer ?
#
loop_
_entity_poly.entity_id
_entity_poly.type
_entity_poly.pdbx_seq_one_letter_code
_entity_poly.pdbx_strand_id
1 'polypeptide(L)'
;MNTHALSNRIRGLVLVLTLGLAATAGAVDALATRYYEDAVARFSAGDLRGAEIQLKNTLTRDPGQLAARILMGRVQLGLERPREAEESLIEAEKLGADPLLTALPLARARNALSKYADNIQKIVPTRAPPALQPDLWVELGLARLYSQDPDGAEIAFQEALKIDPSHLAARVGLARIPLADQRFDAATRAADAVIAANPDAADAWYVKGAAAHGQGRFGDAAAAYAKARELDPRHLQAAIGEATALLEGGKPGDTVALLDPLRGQHPGSVIIPYIQSEALKALGRTAESEKALAAASAIIRSFAPTDVAGRPADLLLFGTIAFDTGQLETAYKFLALYVELQGGDIQGRKMLGKTLLALGKPGDARQVLVRASAAELADAEALALLGDANIQLGDLVAAERYYRNALKNHKGGPAIVRRLAMAQFQSGRRDLALGTLQELVDKTQGASGSDTSLLLGMLYYSEGRINEAAGLAERIVKQEPKNYNARNLLGLIALARGDAAKGRRMLEEIVAAQPDFRPARYNLIKLDIAQGRTAVAAAALREIIARDPKDSRALLEAARLAQSQGDLRVAIANLEKIRELEPNNVQTNVELINAYLALRDTDQAMNRALELDRTVPNDFDVKDALARVQIARGENTDAANTLKEVNRFAGEDAQRLVYTGRLQAMVRADEDAAWSFTKALTIQPDNLDARIALAGALFRQRKLDDAESEIDQVLQRAPRNVPALTLLGDLRMAQGRAADAVVIYSQARAVADVPQAVVGLHRALMTLGRQDEALGAIEEWNAKHPGNPLVTGLLANHLQYVGDTAGALVLRRKMVELQPGNAAAWKNLAAALADTDNESALKAALRAQELAPNDPAVLDAVGWTLIQIGELDKGLANLREALARDATNPTIRYHLGVALQEFGNLPEARRELEQALRLSKNFPERDDAKARIIALPPTR
;
A
#
# COMPACT_ATOMS: atom_id res chain seq x y z
N MET A 1 1.12 26.40 -73.36
CA MET A 1 2.10 25.35 -72.99
C MET A 1 2.61 25.72 -71.60
N ASN A 2 2.00 25.21 -70.55
CA ASN A 2 2.24 23.90 -69.90
C ASN A 2 3.07 24.08 -68.63
N THR A 3 2.39 24.34 -67.50
CA THR A 3 2.76 23.86 -66.15
C THR A 3 1.52 23.92 -65.25
N HIS A 4 0.51 23.09 -65.56
CA HIS A 4 -0.68 22.87 -64.73
C HIS A 4 -0.73 21.44 -64.15
N ALA A 5 0.41 20.78 -64.02
CA ALA A 5 0.49 19.39 -63.61
C ALA A 5 1.62 19.15 -62.60
N LEU A 6 1.54 19.72 -61.38
CA LEU A 6 2.35 19.25 -60.25
C LEU A 6 1.90 19.66 -58.82
N SER A 7 0.76 20.31 -58.62
CA SER A 7 0.29 20.65 -57.24
C SER A 7 -0.82 19.76 -56.66
N ASN A 8 -1.31 18.75 -57.39
CA ASN A 8 -2.42 17.89 -56.95
C ASN A 8 -2.05 16.47 -56.50
N ARG A 9 -0.77 16.16 -56.25
CA ARG A 9 -0.34 14.83 -55.76
C ARG A 9 0.28 14.79 -54.35
N ILE A 10 0.36 15.90 -53.62
CA ILE A 10 0.91 15.92 -52.23
C ILE A 10 -0.18 16.23 -51.17
N ARG A 11 -1.40 16.58 -51.57
CA ARG A 11 -2.55 16.68 -50.63
C ARG A 11 -3.32 15.38 -50.42
N GLY A 12 -2.96 14.30 -51.13
CA GLY A 12 -3.57 12.97 -51.02
C GLY A 12 -2.88 11.99 -50.06
N LEU A 13 -1.78 12.39 -49.39
CA LEU A 13 -1.02 11.50 -48.50
C LEU A 13 -0.90 11.99 -47.04
N VAL A 14 -1.51 13.12 -46.69
CA VAL A 14 -1.51 13.66 -45.31
C VAL A 14 -2.90 13.54 -44.65
N LEU A 15 -3.92 13.07 -45.37
CA LEU A 15 -5.27 12.83 -44.82
C LEU A 15 -5.57 11.35 -44.51
N VAL A 16 -4.54 10.48 -44.48
CA VAL A 16 -4.66 9.05 -44.11
C VAL A 16 -3.83 8.70 -42.86
N LEU A 17 -3.06 9.65 -42.30
CA LEU A 17 -2.19 9.42 -41.13
C LEU A 17 -2.65 10.10 -39.83
N THR A 18 -3.85 10.69 -39.80
CA THR A 18 -4.46 11.26 -38.57
C THR A 18 -5.79 10.59 -38.18
N LEU A 19 -6.08 9.40 -38.71
CA LEU A 19 -7.18 8.52 -38.29
C LEU A 19 -6.70 7.19 -37.67
N GLY A 20 -5.40 7.05 -37.42
CA GLY A 20 -4.78 5.80 -36.99
C GLY A 20 -4.33 5.72 -35.52
N LEU A 21 -4.67 6.68 -34.66
CA LEU A 21 -4.12 6.74 -33.29
C LEU A 21 -5.16 7.04 -32.18
N ALA A 22 -6.45 6.80 -32.45
CA ALA A 22 -7.52 6.92 -31.45
C ALA A 22 -8.42 5.66 -31.37
N ALA A 23 -7.86 4.46 -31.63
CA ALA A 23 -8.63 3.21 -31.62
C ALA A 23 -7.88 2.04 -30.94
N THR A 24 -7.26 2.27 -29.77
CA THR A 24 -6.66 1.18 -28.96
C THR A 24 -7.12 1.15 -27.50
N ALA A 25 -8.14 1.92 -27.14
CA ALA A 25 -8.86 1.73 -25.87
C ALA A 25 -10.23 1.14 -26.21
N GLY A 26 -10.38 -0.18 -26.08
CA GLY A 26 -11.71 -0.83 -26.09
C GLY A 26 -11.99 -1.86 -27.18
N ALA A 27 -11.06 -2.17 -28.09
CA ALA A 27 -11.25 -3.31 -28.98
C ALA A 27 -11.01 -4.60 -28.20
N VAL A 28 -12.07 -5.20 -27.67
CA VAL A 28 -12.04 -6.55 -27.07
C VAL A 28 -11.37 -7.52 -28.05
N ASP A 29 -10.27 -8.13 -27.63
CA ASP A 29 -9.55 -9.14 -28.42
C ASP A 29 -10.32 -10.47 -28.35
N ALA A 30 -11.03 -10.78 -29.43
CA ALA A 30 -11.78 -12.03 -29.56
C ALA A 30 -10.92 -13.28 -29.29
N LEU A 31 -9.62 -13.24 -29.63
CA LEU A 31 -8.72 -14.36 -29.35
C LEU A 31 -8.38 -14.47 -27.86
N ALA A 32 -8.30 -13.36 -27.12
CA ALA A 32 -8.16 -13.39 -25.67
C ALA A 32 -9.40 -14.03 -25.01
N THR A 33 -10.61 -13.73 -25.51
CA THR A 33 -11.85 -14.41 -25.08
C THR A 33 -11.75 -15.92 -25.32
N ARG A 34 -11.29 -16.35 -26.50
CA ARG A 34 -11.16 -17.79 -26.81
C ARG A 34 -10.15 -18.50 -25.90
N TYR A 35 -9.02 -17.88 -25.59
CA TYR A 35 -8.07 -18.43 -24.62
C TYR A 35 -8.66 -18.52 -23.22
N TYR A 36 -9.44 -17.52 -22.79
CA TYR A 36 -10.11 -17.55 -21.50
C TYR A 36 -11.11 -18.71 -21.43
N GLU A 37 -11.94 -18.89 -22.46
CA GLU A 37 -12.92 -19.98 -22.49
C GLU A 37 -12.23 -21.37 -22.56
N ASP A 38 -11.09 -21.52 -23.26
CA ASP A 38 -10.27 -22.76 -23.18
C ASP A 38 -9.70 -22.98 -21.76
N ALA A 39 -9.26 -21.90 -21.08
CA ALA A 39 -8.79 -21.98 -19.71
C ALA A 39 -9.88 -22.45 -18.74
N VAL A 40 -11.10 -21.95 -18.87
CA VAL A 40 -12.27 -22.38 -18.07
C VAL A 40 -12.53 -23.88 -18.29
N ALA A 41 -12.47 -24.35 -19.54
CA ALA A 41 -12.64 -25.76 -19.87
C ALA A 41 -11.55 -26.65 -19.25
N ARG A 42 -10.27 -26.26 -19.37
CA ARG A 42 -9.13 -26.99 -18.79
C ARG A 42 -9.15 -27.03 -17.28
N PHE A 43 -9.46 -25.90 -16.65
CA PHE A 43 -9.60 -25.82 -15.21
C PHE A 43 -10.70 -26.76 -14.71
N SER A 44 -11.83 -26.79 -15.40
CA SER A 44 -12.94 -27.71 -15.10
C SER A 44 -12.55 -29.18 -15.31
N ALA A 45 -11.59 -29.47 -16.19
CA ALA A 45 -11.02 -30.81 -16.41
C ALA A 45 -9.86 -31.17 -15.47
N GLY A 46 -9.44 -30.27 -14.56
CA GLY A 46 -8.32 -30.49 -13.65
C GLY A 46 -6.92 -30.26 -14.24
N ASP A 47 -6.81 -29.82 -15.50
CA ASP A 47 -5.53 -29.45 -16.13
C ASP A 47 -5.08 -28.06 -15.68
N LEU A 48 -4.57 -27.96 -14.44
CA LEU A 48 -4.18 -26.69 -13.84
C LEU A 48 -3.03 -26.01 -14.59
N ARG A 49 -2.06 -26.77 -15.09
CA ARG A 49 -0.92 -26.22 -15.84
C ARG A 49 -1.35 -25.71 -17.22
N GLY A 50 -2.19 -26.46 -17.93
CA GLY A 50 -2.74 -25.99 -19.20
C GLY A 50 -3.67 -24.80 -19.01
N ALA A 51 -4.48 -24.78 -17.96
CA ALA A 51 -5.29 -23.60 -17.60
C ALA A 51 -4.40 -22.39 -17.32
N GLU A 52 -3.30 -22.53 -16.56
CA GLU A 52 -2.34 -21.46 -16.30
C GLU A 52 -1.73 -20.91 -17.60
N ILE A 53 -1.38 -21.78 -18.55
CA ILE A 53 -0.84 -21.38 -19.86
C ILE A 53 -1.86 -20.53 -20.63
N GLN A 54 -3.11 -20.97 -20.71
CA GLN A 54 -4.13 -20.24 -21.45
C GLN A 54 -4.49 -18.92 -20.78
N LEU A 55 -4.55 -18.88 -19.45
CA LEU A 55 -4.75 -17.63 -18.71
C LEU A 55 -3.59 -16.65 -18.91
N LYS A 56 -2.34 -17.14 -19.01
CA LYS A 56 -1.21 -16.30 -19.39
C LYS A 56 -1.36 -15.77 -20.81
N ASN A 57 -1.84 -16.57 -21.76
CA ASN A 57 -2.12 -16.11 -23.12
C ASN A 57 -3.22 -15.04 -23.14
N THR A 58 -4.29 -15.22 -22.36
CA THR A 58 -5.34 -14.21 -22.16
C THR A 58 -4.77 -12.92 -21.58
N LEU A 59 -4.07 -13.00 -20.43
CA LEU A 59 -3.54 -11.84 -19.72
C LEU A 59 -2.37 -11.14 -20.44
N THR A 60 -1.70 -11.83 -21.38
CA THR A 60 -0.71 -11.20 -22.26
C THR A 60 -1.36 -10.24 -23.24
N ARG A 61 -2.61 -10.53 -23.66
CA ARG A 61 -3.35 -9.74 -24.64
C ARG A 61 -4.25 -8.71 -23.97
N ASP A 62 -4.90 -9.12 -22.88
CA ASP A 62 -5.72 -8.27 -22.03
C ASP A 62 -5.29 -8.42 -20.56
N PRO A 63 -4.27 -7.67 -20.11
CA PRO A 63 -3.82 -7.70 -18.73
C PRO A 63 -4.89 -7.22 -17.73
N GLY A 64 -5.92 -6.51 -18.19
CA GLY A 64 -6.96 -5.93 -17.34
C GLY A 64 -8.12 -6.87 -17.03
N GLN A 65 -8.25 -7.98 -17.75
CA GLN A 65 -9.42 -8.85 -17.67
C GLN A 65 -9.60 -9.46 -16.28
N LEU A 66 -10.63 -9.02 -15.55
CA LEU A 66 -10.89 -9.44 -14.17
C LEU A 66 -11.18 -10.93 -14.07
N ALA A 67 -12.02 -11.43 -14.97
CA ALA A 67 -12.43 -12.83 -14.99
C ALA A 67 -11.24 -13.79 -15.11
N ALA A 68 -10.22 -13.43 -15.89
CA ALA A 68 -8.98 -14.20 -16.05
C ALA A 68 -8.12 -14.15 -14.79
N ARG A 69 -8.00 -13.00 -14.12
CA ARG A 69 -7.24 -12.87 -12.86
C ARG A 69 -7.85 -13.67 -11.72
N ILE A 70 -9.17 -13.64 -11.59
CA ILE A 70 -9.90 -14.44 -10.58
C ILE A 70 -9.65 -15.94 -10.81
N LEU A 71 -9.75 -16.40 -12.07
CA LEU A 71 -9.48 -17.79 -12.41
C LEU A 71 -8.00 -18.16 -12.21
N MET A 72 -7.08 -17.25 -12.52
CA MET A 72 -5.64 -17.42 -12.29
C MET A 72 -5.35 -17.63 -10.80
N GLY A 73 -5.94 -16.84 -9.92
CA GLY A 73 -5.78 -17.02 -8.47
C GLY A 73 -6.23 -18.41 -7.99
N ARG A 74 -7.33 -18.92 -8.55
CA ARG A 74 -7.81 -20.29 -8.25
C ARG A 74 -6.87 -21.37 -8.80
N VAL A 75 -6.32 -21.18 -10.00
CA VAL A 75 -5.33 -22.07 -10.60
C VAL A 75 -4.03 -22.08 -9.77
N GLN A 76 -3.55 -20.92 -9.35
CA GLN A 76 -2.33 -20.77 -8.54
C GLN A 76 -2.47 -21.40 -7.16
N LEU A 77 -3.65 -21.32 -6.52
CA LEU A 77 -3.92 -22.08 -5.29
C LEU A 77 -3.80 -23.59 -5.52
N GLY A 78 -4.36 -24.09 -6.62
CA GLY A 78 -4.23 -25.51 -6.98
C GLY A 78 -2.79 -25.93 -7.32
N LEU A 79 -1.93 -24.98 -7.67
CA LEU A 79 -0.49 -25.16 -7.93
C LEU A 79 0.39 -24.88 -6.69
N GLU A 80 -0.20 -24.73 -5.51
CA GLU A 80 0.51 -24.45 -4.24
C GLU A 80 1.34 -23.15 -4.26
N ARG A 81 0.85 -22.12 -4.96
CA ARG A 81 1.45 -20.79 -5.02
C ARG A 81 0.52 -19.75 -4.38
N PRO A 82 0.32 -19.80 -3.04
CA PRO A 82 -0.68 -18.98 -2.36
C PRO A 82 -0.35 -17.48 -2.39
N ARG A 83 0.93 -17.11 -2.44
CA ARG A 83 1.36 -15.72 -2.63
C ARG A 83 0.91 -15.18 -3.98
N GLU A 84 1.26 -15.87 -5.07
CA GLU A 84 0.86 -15.46 -6.42
C GLU A 84 -0.67 -15.44 -6.56
N ALA A 85 -1.35 -16.40 -5.92
CA ALA A 85 -2.80 -16.43 -5.89
C ALA A 85 -3.40 -15.21 -5.18
N GLU A 86 -2.87 -14.88 -3.99
CA GLU A 86 -3.29 -13.69 -3.24
C GLU A 86 -3.05 -12.43 -4.06
N GLU A 87 -1.90 -12.32 -4.72
CA GLU A 87 -1.55 -11.19 -5.59
C GLU A 87 -2.54 -11.06 -6.76
N SER A 88 -2.82 -12.15 -7.48
CA SER A 88 -3.79 -12.15 -8.60
C SER A 88 -5.19 -11.73 -8.15
N LEU A 89 -5.64 -12.22 -6.99
CA LEU A 89 -6.97 -11.93 -6.45
C LEU A 89 -7.07 -10.52 -5.88
N ILE A 90 -6.04 -10.03 -5.17
CA ILE A 90 -5.96 -8.65 -4.71
C ILE A 90 -5.91 -7.70 -5.91
N GLU A 91 -5.18 -8.06 -6.97
CA GLU A 91 -5.13 -7.24 -8.18
C GLU A 91 -6.49 -7.22 -8.88
N ALA A 92 -7.22 -8.34 -8.90
CA ALA A 92 -8.61 -8.35 -9.35
C ALA A 92 -9.49 -7.41 -8.50
N GLU A 93 -9.40 -7.45 -7.17
CA GLU A 93 -10.15 -6.54 -6.28
C GLU A 93 -9.79 -5.06 -6.54
N LYS A 94 -8.50 -4.73 -6.72
CA LYS A 94 -8.05 -3.37 -7.05
C LYS A 94 -8.58 -2.88 -8.40
N LEU A 95 -8.64 -3.77 -9.38
CA LEU A 95 -9.22 -3.49 -10.69
C LEU A 95 -10.76 -3.42 -10.65
N GLY A 96 -11.38 -3.69 -9.50
CA GLY A 96 -12.81 -3.52 -9.24
C GLY A 96 -13.61 -4.82 -9.30
N ALA A 97 -12.99 -5.97 -9.05
CA ALA A 97 -13.72 -7.23 -8.95
C ALA A 97 -14.68 -7.25 -7.75
N ASP A 98 -15.84 -7.87 -7.94
CA ASP A 98 -16.82 -8.13 -6.91
C ASP A 98 -16.20 -9.08 -5.85
N PRO A 99 -16.18 -8.67 -4.57
CA PRO A 99 -15.66 -9.48 -3.47
C PRO A 99 -16.28 -10.88 -3.37
N LEU A 100 -17.50 -11.07 -3.88
CA LEU A 100 -18.16 -12.37 -3.87
C LEU A 100 -17.36 -13.43 -4.64
N LEU A 101 -16.66 -13.04 -5.70
CA LEU A 101 -15.90 -13.95 -6.55
C LEU A 101 -14.49 -14.22 -6.02
N THR A 102 -13.97 -13.33 -5.17
CA THR A 102 -12.60 -13.42 -4.62
C THR A 102 -12.56 -13.94 -3.18
N ALA A 103 -13.64 -13.79 -2.40
CA ALA A 103 -13.64 -14.04 -0.96
C ALA A 103 -13.10 -15.41 -0.53
N LEU A 104 -13.63 -16.51 -1.09
CA LEU A 104 -13.20 -17.87 -0.71
C LEU A 104 -11.77 -18.21 -1.20
N PRO A 105 -11.40 -17.98 -2.47
CA PRO A 105 -10.02 -18.14 -2.90
C PRO A 105 -9.03 -17.31 -2.08
N LEU A 106 -9.39 -16.07 -1.75
CA LEU A 106 -8.54 -15.18 -0.97
C LEU A 106 -8.42 -15.64 0.49
N ALA A 107 -9.51 -16.17 1.07
CA ALA A 107 -9.49 -16.81 2.38
C ALA A 107 -8.49 -17.96 2.44
N ARG A 108 -8.51 -18.84 1.43
CA ARG A 108 -7.57 -19.97 1.30
C ARG A 108 -6.13 -19.48 1.14
N ALA A 109 -5.90 -18.49 0.28
CA ALA A 109 -4.58 -17.92 0.06
C ALA A 109 -4.00 -17.33 1.37
N ARG A 110 -4.82 -16.56 2.10
CA ARG A 110 -4.42 -15.94 3.38
C ARG A 110 -4.13 -16.97 4.47
N ASN A 111 -4.97 -18.00 4.61
CA ASN A 111 -4.69 -19.10 5.53
C ASN A 111 -3.36 -19.80 5.19
N ALA A 112 -3.12 -20.09 3.91
CA ALA A 112 -1.87 -20.68 3.45
C ALA A 112 -0.63 -19.78 3.68
N LEU A 113 -0.82 -18.46 3.71
CA LEU A 113 0.21 -17.46 4.05
C LEU A 113 0.26 -17.15 5.56
N SER A 114 -0.47 -17.89 6.38
CA SER A 114 -0.59 -17.66 7.83
C SER A 114 -1.07 -16.26 8.23
N LYS A 115 -1.83 -15.59 7.35
CA LYS A 115 -2.46 -14.29 7.58
C LYS A 115 -3.80 -14.45 8.31
N TYR A 116 -3.77 -15.09 9.47
CA TYR A 116 -4.98 -15.51 10.18
C TYR A 116 -5.80 -14.33 10.73
N ALA A 117 -5.14 -13.33 11.32
CA ALA A 117 -5.81 -12.14 11.84
C ALA A 117 -6.59 -11.40 10.74
N ASP A 118 -5.94 -11.20 9.58
CA ASP A 118 -6.57 -10.66 8.38
C ASP A 118 -7.79 -11.48 7.96
N ASN A 119 -7.66 -12.80 7.96
CA ASN A 119 -8.76 -13.69 7.58
C ASN A 119 -9.93 -13.60 8.55
N ILE A 120 -9.66 -13.62 9.85
CA ILE A 120 -10.66 -13.52 10.91
C ILE A 120 -11.42 -12.20 10.83
N GLN A 121 -10.74 -11.11 10.50
CA GLN A 121 -11.36 -9.80 10.34
C GLN A 121 -12.18 -9.67 9.05
N LYS A 122 -11.67 -10.22 7.93
CA LYS A 122 -12.22 -9.98 6.58
C LYS A 122 -13.30 -10.99 6.19
N ILE A 123 -13.27 -12.21 6.71
CA ILE A 123 -14.27 -13.24 6.40
C ILE A 123 -15.49 -13.01 7.28
N VAL A 124 -16.62 -12.68 6.65
CA VAL A 124 -17.93 -12.62 7.30
C VAL A 124 -18.86 -13.62 6.60
N PRO A 125 -18.88 -14.90 7.02
CA PRO A 125 -19.59 -15.95 6.29
C PRO A 125 -21.08 -15.63 6.14
N THR A 126 -21.70 -15.00 7.15
CA THR A 126 -23.12 -14.64 7.13
C THR A 126 -23.51 -13.58 6.09
N ARG A 127 -22.54 -12.82 5.57
CA ARG A 127 -22.76 -11.86 4.47
C ARG A 127 -22.57 -12.49 3.09
N ALA A 128 -21.96 -13.67 3.03
CA ALA A 128 -21.83 -14.41 1.78
C ALA A 128 -23.15 -15.11 1.43
N PRO A 129 -23.42 -15.37 0.14
CA PRO A 129 -24.53 -16.21 -0.28
C PRO A 129 -24.50 -17.58 0.42
N PRO A 130 -25.66 -18.16 0.78
CA PRO A 130 -25.76 -19.41 1.54
C PRO A 130 -24.89 -20.55 1.01
N ALA A 131 -24.70 -20.63 -0.31
CA ALA A 131 -23.91 -21.69 -0.95
C ALA A 131 -22.40 -21.62 -0.65
N LEU A 132 -21.85 -20.47 -0.27
CA LEU A 132 -20.43 -20.30 0.05
C LEU A 132 -20.15 -20.32 1.56
N GLN A 133 -21.20 -20.29 2.39
CA GLN A 133 -21.04 -20.14 3.83
C GLN A 133 -20.29 -21.31 4.49
N PRO A 134 -20.55 -22.60 4.18
CA PRO A 134 -19.85 -23.72 4.82
C PRO A 134 -18.33 -23.66 4.63
N ASP A 135 -17.88 -23.44 3.40
CA ASP A 135 -16.45 -23.32 3.07
C ASP A 135 -15.82 -22.11 3.79
N LEU A 136 -16.49 -20.96 3.79
CA LEU A 136 -15.97 -19.77 4.48
C LEU A 136 -15.92 -19.95 6.01
N TRP A 137 -16.88 -20.67 6.60
CA TRP A 137 -16.84 -21.04 8.00
C TRP A 137 -15.67 -21.98 8.30
N VAL A 138 -15.35 -22.93 7.42
CA VAL A 138 -14.16 -23.79 7.57
C VAL A 138 -12.88 -22.98 7.50
N GLU A 139 -12.73 -22.09 6.50
CA GLU A 139 -11.54 -21.24 6.42
C GLU A 139 -11.39 -20.31 7.63
N LEU A 140 -12.50 -19.79 8.16
CA LEU A 140 -12.49 -19.01 9.40
C LEU A 140 -12.11 -19.87 10.61
N GLY A 141 -12.61 -21.11 10.70
CA GLY A 141 -12.25 -22.04 11.76
C GLY A 141 -10.77 -22.40 11.75
N LEU A 142 -10.20 -22.64 10.58
CA LEU A 142 -8.76 -22.86 10.43
C LEU A 142 -7.96 -21.62 10.84
N ALA A 143 -8.38 -20.42 10.42
CA ALA A 143 -7.72 -19.19 10.81
C ALA A 143 -7.69 -19.01 12.34
N ARG A 144 -8.84 -19.22 13.00
CA ARG A 144 -8.96 -19.12 14.46
C ARG A 144 -8.11 -20.16 15.20
N LEU A 145 -8.12 -21.40 14.72
CA LEU A 145 -7.33 -22.46 15.31
C LEU A 145 -5.84 -22.11 15.29
N TYR A 146 -5.33 -21.66 14.14
CA TYR A 146 -3.92 -21.29 14.01
C TYR A 146 -3.58 -19.93 14.63
N SER A 147 -4.57 -19.11 14.97
CA SER A 147 -4.40 -17.89 15.76
C SER A 147 -4.57 -18.11 17.28
N GLN A 148 -4.53 -19.36 17.75
CA GLN A 148 -4.69 -19.73 19.16
C GLN A 148 -6.07 -19.41 19.77
N ASP A 149 -7.13 -19.48 18.96
CA ASP A 149 -8.53 -19.39 19.38
C ASP A 149 -9.27 -20.72 19.10
N PRO A 150 -9.03 -21.77 19.90
CA PRO A 150 -9.63 -23.09 19.68
C PRO A 150 -11.15 -23.08 19.89
N ASP A 151 -11.66 -22.28 20.84
CA ASP A 151 -13.10 -22.15 21.11
C ASP A 151 -13.83 -21.54 19.92
N GLY A 152 -13.29 -20.43 19.38
CA GLY A 152 -13.83 -19.79 18.20
C GLY A 152 -13.70 -20.65 16.94
N ALA A 153 -12.66 -21.48 16.84
CA ALA A 153 -12.51 -22.45 15.76
C ALA A 153 -13.57 -23.55 15.83
N GLU A 154 -13.84 -24.08 17.03
CA GLU A 154 -14.89 -25.08 17.25
C GLU A 154 -16.25 -24.56 16.78
N ILE A 155 -16.61 -23.34 17.20
CA ILE A 155 -17.86 -22.69 16.78
C ILE A 155 -17.94 -22.61 15.26
N ALA A 156 -16.87 -22.15 14.59
CA ALA A 156 -16.86 -21.99 13.14
C ALA A 156 -17.06 -23.33 12.40
N PHE A 157 -16.38 -24.40 12.83
CA PHE A 157 -16.58 -25.73 12.23
C PHE A 157 -17.98 -26.27 12.50
N GLN A 158 -18.56 -26.01 13.67
CA GLN A 158 -19.94 -26.40 13.98
C GLN A 158 -20.98 -25.63 13.14
N GLU A 159 -20.77 -24.33 12.89
CA GLU A 159 -21.62 -23.55 11.98
C GLU A 159 -21.58 -24.08 10.55
N ALA A 160 -20.40 -24.47 10.05
CA ALA A 160 -20.30 -25.16 8.75
C ALA A 160 -21.15 -26.44 8.73
N LEU A 161 -21.09 -27.25 9.80
CA LEU A 161 -21.85 -28.50 9.92
C LEU A 161 -23.35 -28.32 10.13
N LYS A 162 -23.82 -27.17 10.64
CA LYS A 162 -25.25 -26.85 10.69
C LYS A 162 -25.85 -26.64 9.30
N ILE A 163 -25.05 -26.10 8.38
CA ILE A 163 -25.45 -25.85 6.99
C ILE A 163 -25.25 -27.11 6.14
N ASP A 164 -24.10 -27.79 6.29
CA ASP A 164 -23.78 -29.07 5.64
C ASP A 164 -23.24 -30.09 6.66
N PRO A 165 -24.10 -30.97 7.22
CA PRO A 165 -23.71 -31.99 8.20
C PRO A 165 -22.66 -33.00 7.71
N SER A 166 -22.44 -33.11 6.39
CA SER A 166 -21.50 -34.04 5.76
C SER A 166 -20.13 -33.43 5.44
N HIS A 167 -19.93 -32.15 5.75
CA HIS A 167 -18.74 -31.40 5.35
C HIS A 167 -17.44 -31.98 5.96
N LEU A 168 -16.65 -32.68 5.14
CA LEU A 168 -15.44 -33.41 5.57
C LEU A 168 -14.40 -32.50 6.24
N ALA A 169 -14.10 -31.36 5.62
CA ALA A 169 -13.07 -30.44 6.12
C ALA A 169 -13.41 -29.86 7.50
N ALA A 170 -14.70 -29.68 7.82
CA ALA A 170 -15.13 -29.20 9.13
C ALA A 170 -14.89 -30.27 10.21
N ARG A 171 -15.15 -31.55 9.90
CA ARG A 171 -14.89 -32.68 10.81
C ARG A 171 -13.39 -32.88 11.08
N VAL A 172 -12.56 -32.76 10.04
CA VAL A 172 -11.09 -32.75 10.18
C VAL A 172 -10.64 -31.56 11.03
N GLY A 173 -11.22 -30.38 10.80
CA GLY A 173 -10.97 -29.19 11.61
C GLY A 173 -11.19 -29.42 13.11
N LEU A 174 -12.30 -30.06 13.48
CA LEU A 174 -12.57 -30.45 14.87
C LEU A 174 -11.53 -31.42 15.46
N ALA A 175 -10.96 -32.33 14.66
CA ALA A 175 -9.90 -33.23 15.12
C ALA A 175 -8.56 -32.51 15.37
N ARG A 176 -8.32 -31.36 14.73
CA ARG A 176 -7.09 -30.56 14.93
C ARG A 176 -7.09 -29.74 16.23
N ILE A 177 -8.26 -29.45 16.82
CA ILE A 177 -8.38 -28.68 18.07
C ILE A 177 -7.67 -29.36 19.25
N PRO A 178 -7.99 -30.62 19.63
CA PRO A 178 -7.28 -31.27 20.73
C PRO A 178 -5.79 -31.48 20.45
N LEU A 179 -5.36 -31.54 19.18
CA LEU A 179 -3.94 -31.61 18.83
C LEU A 179 -3.22 -30.30 19.19
N ALA A 180 -3.83 -29.15 18.87
CA ALA A 180 -3.30 -27.83 19.23
C ALA A 180 -3.17 -27.65 20.77
N ASP A 181 -4.13 -28.21 21.53
CA ASP A 181 -4.11 -28.21 23.00
C ASP A 181 -3.14 -29.25 23.61
N GLN A 182 -2.37 -29.98 22.79
CA GLN A 182 -1.51 -31.09 23.23
C GLN A 182 -2.26 -32.24 23.92
N ARG A 183 -3.57 -32.35 23.70
CA ARG A 183 -4.43 -33.46 24.16
C ARG A 183 -4.36 -34.61 23.16
N PHE A 184 -3.18 -35.22 23.04
CA PHE A 184 -2.84 -36.17 21.98
C PHE A 184 -3.78 -37.40 21.91
N ASP A 185 -4.28 -37.92 23.03
CA ASP A 185 -5.23 -39.04 23.03
C ASP A 185 -6.60 -38.65 22.48
N ALA A 186 -7.07 -37.43 22.77
CA ALA A 186 -8.32 -36.92 22.24
C ALA A 186 -8.21 -36.64 20.73
N ALA A 187 -7.07 -36.10 20.29
CA ALA A 187 -6.76 -35.89 18.88
C ALA A 187 -6.74 -37.21 18.10
N THR A 188 -6.13 -38.25 18.67
CA THR A 188 -6.10 -39.58 18.07
C THR A 188 -7.52 -40.16 17.89
N ARG A 189 -8.37 -40.08 18.92
CA ARG A 189 -9.77 -40.56 18.83
C ARG A 189 -10.59 -39.78 17.80
N ALA A 190 -10.43 -38.46 17.74
CA ALA A 190 -11.14 -37.62 16.78
C ALA A 190 -10.70 -37.92 15.34
N ALA A 191 -9.39 -38.09 15.11
CA ALA A 191 -8.85 -38.51 13.83
C ALA A 191 -9.37 -39.90 13.41
N ASP A 192 -9.37 -40.87 14.33
CA ASP A 192 -9.87 -42.23 14.06
C ASP A 192 -11.36 -42.23 13.69
N ALA A 193 -12.18 -41.37 14.29
CA ALA A 193 -13.59 -41.22 13.93
C ALA A 193 -13.79 -40.67 12.50
N VAL A 194 -12.95 -39.72 12.08
CA VAL A 194 -12.97 -39.22 10.69
C VAL A 194 -12.51 -40.30 9.73
N ILE A 195 -11.43 -41.03 10.04
CA ILE A 195 -10.90 -42.12 9.22
C ILE A 195 -11.91 -43.26 9.10
N ALA A 196 -12.65 -43.59 10.16
CA ALA A 196 -13.69 -44.62 10.11
C ALA A 196 -14.84 -44.25 9.17
N ALA A 197 -15.20 -42.97 9.09
CA ALA A 197 -16.23 -42.47 8.17
C ALA A 197 -15.71 -42.25 6.75
N ASN A 198 -14.42 -41.90 6.60
CA ASN A 198 -13.75 -41.68 5.33
C ASN A 198 -12.27 -42.14 5.42
N PRO A 199 -11.96 -43.39 5.03
CA PRO A 199 -10.62 -43.96 5.14
C PRO A 199 -9.53 -43.21 4.35
N ASP A 200 -9.93 -42.51 3.30
CA ASP A 200 -9.05 -41.78 2.38
C ASP A 200 -8.78 -40.33 2.85
N ALA A 201 -9.21 -39.95 4.05
CA ALA A 201 -8.99 -38.63 4.63
C ALA A 201 -7.52 -38.43 5.06
N ALA A 202 -6.64 -38.07 4.11
CA ALA A 202 -5.20 -37.85 4.34
C ALA A 202 -4.90 -36.91 5.53
N ASP A 203 -5.64 -35.80 5.66
CA ASP A 203 -5.49 -34.85 6.77
C ASP A 203 -5.76 -35.47 8.16
N ALA A 204 -6.67 -36.45 8.24
CA ALA A 204 -6.94 -37.13 9.50
C ALA A 204 -5.78 -38.05 9.91
N TRP A 205 -5.14 -38.71 8.93
CA TRP A 205 -3.90 -39.47 9.15
C TRP A 205 -2.75 -38.58 9.60
N TYR A 206 -2.63 -37.37 9.05
CA TYR A 206 -1.66 -36.38 9.50
C TYR A 206 -1.87 -35.98 10.96
N VAL A 207 -3.12 -35.70 11.38
CA VAL A 207 -3.46 -35.38 12.78
C VAL A 207 -3.03 -36.52 13.72
N LYS A 208 -3.26 -37.77 13.31
CA LYS A 208 -2.84 -38.97 14.07
C LYS A 208 -1.31 -39.08 14.20
N GLY A 209 -0.56 -38.81 13.13
CA GLY A 209 0.90 -38.78 13.16
C GLY A 209 1.46 -37.69 14.06
N ALA A 210 0.90 -36.48 13.99
CA ALA A 210 1.28 -35.37 14.85
C ALA A 210 1.00 -35.64 16.33
N ALA A 211 -0.12 -36.27 16.65
CA ALA A 211 -0.41 -36.68 18.02
C ALA A 211 0.60 -37.71 18.56
N ALA A 212 0.98 -38.71 17.75
CA ALA A 212 1.99 -39.69 18.14
C ALA A 212 3.39 -39.07 18.30
N HIS A 213 3.74 -38.10 17.44
CA HIS A 213 5.01 -37.35 17.53
C HIS A 213 5.10 -36.59 18.85
N GLY A 214 4.04 -35.85 19.22
CA GLY A 214 3.97 -35.13 20.49
C GLY A 214 4.08 -36.03 21.73
N GLN A 215 3.74 -37.32 21.61
CA GLN A 215 3.89 -38.33 22.66
C GLN A 215 5.29 -38.98 22.69
N GLY A 216 6.22 -38.56 21.84
CA GLY A 216 7.56 -39.16 21.71
C GLY A 216 7.54 -40.54 21.03
N ARG A 217 6.42 -40.96 20.45
CA ARG A 217 6.28 -42.24 19.73
C ARG A 217 6.71 -42.06 18.27
N PHE A 218 7.99 -41.76 18.06
CA PHE A 218 8.53 -41.37 16.75
C PHE A 218 8.33 -42.42 15.65
N GLY A 219 8.33 -43.71 16.00
CA GLY A 219 8.02 -44.80 15.05
C GLY A 219 6.57 -44.80 14.56
N ASP A 220 5.61 -44.68 15.50
CA ASP A 220 4.18 -44.59 15.17
C ASP A 220 3.86 -43.30 14.39
N ALA A 221 4.52 -42.20 14.76
CA ALA A 221 4.40 -40.92 14.07
C ALA A 221 4.84 -41.03 12.60
N ALA A 222 6.05 -41.58 12.36
CA ALA A 222 6.55 -41.78 11.00
C ALA A 222 5.61 -42.67 10.16
N ALA A 223 5.05 -43.74 10.74
CA ALA A 223 4.11 -44.62 10.04
C ALA A 223 2.79 -43.91 9.65
N ALA A 224 2.21 -43.13 10.56
CA ALA A 224 0.99 -42.39 10.28
C ALA A 224 1.21 -41.25 9.27
N TYR A 225 2.34 -40.53 9.35
CA TYR A 225 2.72 -39.54 8.35
C TYR A 225 2.97 -40.18 6.97
N ALA A 226 3.63 -41.34 6.92
CA ALA A 226 3.81 -42.09 5.68
C ALA A 226 2.45 -42.47 5.05
N LYS A 227 1.45 -42.84 5.86
CA LYS A 227 0.10 -43.14 5.36
C LYS A 227 -0.62 -41.90 4.83
N ALA A 228 -0.50 -40.75 5.51
CA ALA A 228 -1.05 -39.49 5.02
C ALA A 228 -0.43 -39.12 3.65
N ARG A 229 0.88 -39.29 3.50
CA ARG A 229 1.61 -39.07 2.23
C ARG A 229 1.29 -40.09 1.15
N GLU A 230 0.91 -41.32 1.50
CA GLU A 230 0.45 -42.32 0.54
C GLU A 230 -0.91 -41.92 -0.07
N LEU A 231 -1.83 -41.43 0.78
CA LEU A 231 -3.18 -41.00 0.37
C LEU A 231 -3.16 -39.67 -0.39
N ASP A 232 -2.30 -38.75 0.04
CA ASP A 232 -2.02 -37.51 -0.67
C ASP A 232 -0.50 -37.31 -0.82
N PRO A 233 0.07 -37.70 -1.98
CA PRO A 233 1.49 -37.49 -2.29
C PRO A 233 1.95 -36.04 -2.24
N ARG A 234 1.03 -35.06 -2.25
CA ARG A 234 1.34 -33.63 -2.14
C ARG A 234 1.33 -33.11 -0.70
N HIS A 235 1.05 -33.96 0.29
CA HIS A 235 0.94 -33.56 1.70
C HIS A 235 2.29 -33.25 2.36
N LEU A 236 2.88 -32.10 2.04
CA LEU A 236 4.23 -31.68 2.49
C LEU A 236 4.42 -31.74 4.02
N GLN A 237 3.41 -31.37 4.80
CA GLN A 237 3.51 -31.39 6.27
C GLN A 237 3.70 -32.81 6.83
N ALA A 238 3.15 -33.82 6.16
CA ALA A 238 3.35 -35.21 6.55
C ALA A 238 4.78 -35.65 6.23
N ALA A 239 5.32 -35.25 5.07
CA ALA A 239 6.70 -35.54 4.68
C ALA A 239 7.74 -34.90 5.64
N ILE A 240 7.52 -33.65 6.05
CA ILE A 240 8.37 -32.96 7.04
C ILE A 240 8.25 -33.61 8.41
N GLY A 241 7.02 -33.95 8.83
CA GLY A 241 6.77 -34.66 10.08
C GLY A 241 7.47 -36.02 10.14
N GLU A 242 7.40 -36.79 9.05
CA GLU A 242 8.10 -38.07 8.88
C GLU A 242 9.62 -37.90 8.99
N ALA A 243 10.21 -36.94 8.28
CA ALA A 243 11.66 -36.69 8.29
C ALA A 243 12.19 -36.25 9.66
N THR A 244 11.45 -35.37 10.35
CA THR A 244 11.78 -34.89 11.69
C THR A 244 11.67 -36.02 12.71
N ALA A 245 10.59 -36.81 12.68
CA ALA A 245 10.41 -37.97 13.56
C ALA A 245 11.51 -39.03 13.36
N LEU A 246 11.97 -39.25 12.12
CA LEU A 246 13.10 -40.13 11.84
C LEU A 246 14.43 -39.60 12.43
N LEU A 247 14.68 -38.29 12.30
CA LEU A 247 15.91 -37.67 12.81
C LEU A 247 15.97 -37.72 14.34
N GLU A 248 14.88 -37.34 15.00
CA GLU A 248 14.73 -37.39 16.46
C GLU A 248 14.71 -38.83 17.00
N GLY A 249 14.17 -39.76 16.21
CA GLY A 249 14.24 -41.20 16.47
C GLY A 249 15.63 -41.83 16.26
N GLY A 250 16.67 -41.03 16.00
CA GLY A 250 18.05 -41.48 15.87
C GLY A 250 18.39 -42.14 14.54
N LYS A 251 17.63 -41.83 13.46
CA LYS A 251 17.81 -42.41 12.12
C LYS A 251 18.19 -41.35 11.07
N PRO A 252 19.31 -40.61 11.23
CA PRO A 252 19.70 -39.54 10.30
C PRO A 252 19.97 -40.05 8.87
N GLY A 253 20.33 -41.33 8.69
CA GLY A 253 20.47 -41.95 7.37
C GLY A 253 19.12 -42.07 6.63
N ASP A 254 18.10 -42.57 7.32
CA ASP A 254 16.73 -42.68 6.77
C ASP A 254 16.14 -41.30 6.47
N THR A 255 16.43 -40.30 7.32
CA THR A 255 16.05 -38.90 7.09
C THR A 255 16.65 -38.37 5.77
N VAL A 256 17.94 -38.58 5.52
CA VAL A 256 18.57 -38.14 4.26
C VAL A 256 17.93 -38.86 3.05
N ALA A 257 17.73 -40.18 3.15
CA ALA A 257 17.11 -40.97 2.07
C ALA A 257 15.68 -40.53 1.73
N LEU A 258 14.89 -40.15 2.75
CA LEU A 258 13.55 -39.59 2.57
C LEU A 258 13.57 -38.20 1.92
N LEU A 259 14.48 -37.32 2.36
CA LEU A 259 14.50 -35.91 1.93
C LEU A 259 15.08 -35.70 0.52
N ASP A 260 15.95 -36.59 0.04
CA ASP A 260 16.56 -36.47 -1.29
C ASP A 260 15.55 -36.40 -2.46
N PRO A 261 14.56 -37.31 -2.58
CA PRO A 261 13.54 -37.18 -3.62
C PRO A 261 12.58 -36.00 -3.36
N LEU A 262 12.31 -35.66 -2.10
CA LEU A 262 11.37 -34.60 -1.72
C LEU A 262 11.91 -33.20 -2.06
N ARG A 263 13.22 -32.98 -2.00
CA ARG A 263 13.84 -31.71 -2.38
C ARG A 263 13.54 -31.34 -3.85
N GLY A 264 13.47 -32.33 -4.74
CA GLY A 264 13.10 -32.11 -6.15
C GLY A 264 11.62 -31.82 -6.35
N GLN A 265 10.76 -32.33 -5.46
CA GLN A 265 9.30 -32.14 -5.50
C GLN A 265 8.89 -30.80 -4.86
N HIS A 266 9.63 -30.33 -3.86
CA HIS A 266 9.35 -29.12 -3.10
C HIS A 266 10.53 -28.13 -3.13
N PRO A 267 10.89 -27.57 -4.30
CA PRO A 267 12.08 -26.74 -4.46
C PRO A 267 12.03 -25.42 -3.65
N GLY A 268 10.85 -24.98 -3.20
CA GLY A 268 10.67 -23.79 -2.38
C GLY A 268 10.79 -24.00 -0.87
N SER A 269 11.04 -25.22 -0.40
CA SER A 269 11.09 -25.53 1.03
C SER A 269 12.45 -25.18 1.64
N VAL A 270 12.50 -24.26 2.61
CA VAL A 270 13.72 -23.92 3.38
C VAL A 270 14.05 -25.02 4.40
N ILE A 271 13.01 -25.65 4.97
CA ILE A 271 13.17 -26.60 6.07
C ILE A 271 13.76 -27.93 5.61
N ILE A 272 13.48 -28.38 4.39
CA ILE A 272 14.05 -29.61 3.82
C ILE A 272 15.59 -29.56 3.77
N PRO A 273 16.23 -28.60 3.08
CA PRO A 273 17.69 -28.50 3.06
C PRO A 273 18.29 -28.16 4.43
N TYR A 274 17.54 -27.51 5.32
CA TYR A 274 17.97 -27.29 6.70
C TYR A 274 18.02 -28.58 7.54
N ILE A 275 16.93 -29.37 7.57
CA ILE A 275 16.90 -30.68 8.24
C ILE A 275 17.95 -31.61 7.62
N GLN A 276 18.15 -31.55 6.30
CA GLN A 276 19.21 -32.28 5.61
C GLN A 276 20.60 -31.84 6.08
N SER A 277 20.85 -30.54 6.25
CA SER A 277 22.11 -30.03 6.80
C SER A 277 22.37 -30.57 8.21
N GLU A 278 21.36 -30.56 9.09
CA GLU A 278 21.49 -31.08 10.45
C GLU A 278 21.72 -32.59 10.47
N ALA A 279 21.00 -33.36 9.64
CA ALA A 279 21.22 -34.80 9.49
C ALA A 279 22.62 -35.13 8.94
N LEU A 280 23.11 -34.38 7.95
CA LEU A 280 24.46 -34.54 7.38
C LEU A 280 25.54 -34.18 8.39
N LYS A 281 25.32 -33.14 9.20
CA LYS A 281 26.20 -32.75 10.30
C LYS A 281 26.26 -33.83 11.38
N ALA A 282 25.12 -34.42 11.74
CA ALA A 282 25.05 -35.57 12.66
C ALA A 282 25.80 -36.81 12.14
N LEU A 283 25.91 -36.94 10.81
CA LEU A 283 26.71 -37.98 10.12
C LEU A 283 28.19 -37.58 9.91
N GLY A 284 28.62 -36.39 10.34
CA GLY A 284 30.00 -35.90 10.18
C GLY A 284 30.36 -35.40 8.77
N ARG A 285 29.37 -35.16 7.89
CA ARG A 285 29.55 -34.77 6.48
C ARG A 285 29.53 -33.25 6.29
N THR A 286 30.54 -32.54 6.82
CA THR A 286 30.56 -31.05 6.93
C THR A 286 30.40 -30.30 5.60
N ALA A 287 31.13 -30.68 4.55
CA ALA A 287 31.07 -29.98 3.26
C ALA A 287 29.68 -30.09 2.61
N GLU A 288 28.99 -31.22 2.80
CA GLU A 288 27.64 -31.42 2.28
C GLU A 288 26.60 -30.69 3.13
N SER A 289 26.83 -30.60 4.44
CA SER A 289 26.03 -29.75 5.35
C SER A 289 26.13 -28.27 4.96
N GLU A 290 27.32 -27.73 4.70
CA GLU A 290 27.49 -26.35 4.24
C GLU A 290 26.76 -26.08 2.92
N LYS A 291 26.82 -27.04 1.98
CA LYS A 291 26.09 -26.95 0.71
C LYS A 291 24.57 -26.96 0.91
N ALA A 292 24.07 -27.80 1.81
CA ALA A 292 22.65 -27.85 2.15
C ALA A 292 22.20 -26.55 2.84
N LEU A 293 23.01 -25.99 3.75
CA LEU A 293 22.72 -24.71 4.41
C LEU A 293 22.74 -23.53 3.42
N ALA A 294 23.67 -23.53 2.46
CA ALA A 294 23.69 -22.55 1.38
C ALA A 294 22.44 -22.63 0.49
N ALA A 295 21.93 -23.84 0.23
CA ALA A 295 20.67 -24.02 -0.49
C ALA A 295 19.48 -23.47 0.30
N ALA A 296 19.40 -23.72 1.61
CA ALA A 296 18.39 -23.12 2.49
C ALA A 296 18.46 -21.57 2.45
N SER A 297 19.66 -21.01 2.56
CA SER A 297 19.92 -19.57 2.49
C SER A 297 19.53 -18.94 1.14
N ALA A 298 19.73 -19.65 0.03
CA ALA A 298 19.30 -19.19 -1.29
C ALA A 298 17.77 -19.11 -1.40
N ILE A 299 17.06 -20.08 -0.83
CA ILE A 299 15.59 -20.13 -0.82
C ILE A 299 15.03 -19.02 0.08
N ILE A 300 15.65 -18.71 1.22
CA ILE A 300 15.21 -17.61 2.11
C ILE A 300 15.08 -16.27 1.36
N ARG A 301 15.86 -16.04 0.29
CA ARG A 301 15.78 -14.80 -0.51
C ARG A 301 14.46 -14.63 -1.27
N SER A 302 13.70 -15.69 -1.53
CA SER A 302 12.32 -15.58 -2.06
C SER A 302 11.27 -15.32 -0.97
N PHE A 303 11.68 -15.48 0.29
CA PHE A 303 11.08 -15.12 1.57
C PHE A 303 10.81 -13.61 1.77
N ALA A 304 9.56 -13.14 1.87
CA ALA A 304 9.28 -11.99 2.73
C ALA A 304 9.00 -12.47 4.17
N PRO A 305 9.42 -11.72 5.21
CA PRO A 305 9.11 -12.11 6.60
C PRO A 305 7.61 -12.25 6.86
N THR A 306 6.80 -11.42 6.20
CA THR A 306 5.34 -11.48 6.33
C THR A 306 4.73 -12.81 5.87
N ASP A 307 5.41 -13.56 5.01
CA ASP A 307 4.93 -14.89 4.58
C ASP A 307 5.00 -15.94 5.67
N VAL A 308 5.87 -15.70 6.65
CA VAL A 308 6.10 -16.62 7.75
C VAL A 308 5.82 -15.95 9.10
N ALA A 309 5.13 -14.80 9.09
CA ALA A 309 4.76 -14.04 10.28
C ALA A 309 3.98 -14.90 11.29
N GLY A 310 3.01 -15.68 10.83
CA GLY A 310 2.24 -16.61 11.66
C GLY A 310 3.03 -17.84 12.11
N ARG A 311 4.33 -17.93 11.80
CA ARG A 311 5.24 -19.03 12.17
C ARG A 311 6.52 -18.46 12.78
N PRO A 312 6.50 -18.02 14.05
CA PRO A 312 7.67 -17.39 14.68
C PRO A 312 8.94 -18.25 14.68
N ALA A 313 8.79 -19.57 14.72
CA ALA A 313 9.93 -20.49 14.58
C ALA A 313 10.66 -20.29 13.23
N ASP A 314 9.94 -20.11 12.13
CA ASP A 314 10.52 -19.85 10.81
C ASP A 314 11.19 -18.49 10.75
N LEU A 315 10.62 -17.45 11.38
CA LEU A 315 11.24 -16.12 11.42
C LEU A 315 12.61 -16.15 12.10
N LEU A 316 12.70 -16.82 13.26
CA LEU A 316 13.98 -16.95 13.96
C LEU A 316 14.97 -17.77 13.15
N LEU A 317 14.52 -18.90 12.60
CA LEU A 317 15.34 -19.78 11.79
C LEU A 317 15.90 -19.05 10.57
N PHE A 318 15.05 -18.36 9.81
CA PHE A 318 15.43 -17.70 8.57
C PHE A 318 16.33 -16.48 8.87
N GLY A 319 16.00 -15.72 9.91
CA GLY A 319 16.80 -14.58 10.36
C GLY A 319 18.21 -14.98 10.80
N THR A 320 18.32 -16.11 11.50
CA THR A 320 19.60 -16.66 11.95
C THR A 320 20.43 -17.16 10.75
N ILE A 321 19.84 -17.97 9.87
CA ILE A 321 20.51 -18.45 8.65
C ILE A 321 20.97 -17.27 7.78
N ALA A 322 20.16 -16.21 7.67
CA ALA A 322 20.51 -15.01 6.90
C ALA A 322 21.67 -14.24 7.54
N PHE A 323 21.70 -14.07 8.86
CA PHE A 323 22.81 -13.42 9.57
C PHE A 323 24.11 -14.20 9.39
N ASP A 324 24.07 -15.52 9.61
CA ASP A 324 25.24 -16.40 9.53
C ASP A 324 25.82 -16.47 8.11
N THR A 325 24.98 -16.23 7.10
CA THR A 325 25.39 -16.17 5.69
C THR A 325 25.66 -14.75 5.18
N GLY A 326 25.73 -13.75 6.08
CA GLY A 326 26.13 -12.37 5.75
C GLY A 326 25.03 -11.49 5.12
N GLN A 327 23.77 -11.94 5.11
CA GLN A 327 22.64 -11.24 4.51
C GLN A 327 21.95 -10.31 5.53
N LEU A 328 22.62 -9.23 5.93
CA LEU A 328 22.20 -8.36 7.05
C LEU A 328 20.81 -7.75 6.90
N GLU A 329 20.44 -7.29 5.70
CA GLU A 329 19.11 -6.74 5.44
C GLU A 329 18.02 -7.81 5.56
N THR A 330 18.28 -9.01 5.03
CA THR A 330 17.37 -10.15 5.16
C THR A 330 17.25 -10.57 6.62
N ALA A 331 18.37 -10.68 7.33
CA ALA A 331 18.40 -11.01 8.75
C ALA A 331 17.58 -10.02 9.58
N TYR A 332 17.74 -8.71 9.34
CA TYR A 332 16.98 -7.67 10.04
C TYR A 332 15.48 -7.85 9.84
N LYS A 333 15.05 -8.03 8.60
CA LYS A 333 13.64 -8.19 8.25
C LYS A 333 12.97 -9.35 8.99
N PHE A 334 13.63 -10.51 9.05
CA PHE A 334 13.10 -11.69 9.74
C PHE A 334 13.19 -11.56 11.28
N LEU A 335 14.33 -11.12 11.81
CA LEU A 335 14.55 -11.01 13.26
C LEU A 335 13.73 -9.88 13.90
N ALA A 336 13.47 -8.78 13.18
CA ALA A 336 12.64 -7.69 13.65
C ALA A 336 11.21 -8.18 13.92
N LEU A 337 10.62 -8.84 12.92
CA LEU A 337 9.27 -9.42 13.03
C LEU A 337 9.23 -10.54 14.08
N TYR A 338 10.29 -11.33 14.20
CA TYR A 338 10.39 -12.33 15.26
C TYR A 338 10.33 -11.70 16.66
N VAL A 339 11.18 -10.71 16.95
CA VAL A 339 11.25 -10.06 18.27
C VAL A 339 9.97 -9.28 18.59
N GLU A 340 9.28 -8.78 17.57
CA GLU A 340 7.96 -8.16 17.72
C GLU A 340 6.93 -9.18 18.24
N LEU A 341 6.88 -10.35 17.61
CA LEU A 341 5.95 -11.42 17.97
C LEU A 341 6.36 -12.17 19.25
N GLN A 342 7.67 -12.26 19.53
CA GLN A 342 8.27 -13.01 20.63
C GLN A 342 9.07 -12.07 21.55
N GLY A 343 8.38 -11.07 22.10
CA GLY A 343 9.01 -10.00 22.88
C GLY A 343 9.82 -10.44 24.10
N GLY A 344 9.65 -11.66 24.60
CA GLY A 344 10.40 -12.21 25.73
C GLY A 344 11.77 -12.81 25.38
N ASP A 345 12.07 -13.09 24.10
CA ASP A 345 13.30 -13.83 23.76
C ASP A 345 14.56 -12.94 23.73
N ILE A 346 15.50 -13.21 24.64
CA ILE A 346 16.77 -12.47 24.77
C ILE A 346 17.67 -12.74 23.56
N GLN A 347 17.68 -13.96 23.01
CA GLN A 347 18.57 -14.31 21.91
C GLN A 347 18.15 -13.62 20.62
N GLY A 348 16.87 -13.64 20.29
CA GLY A 348 16.29 -12.87 19.19
C GLY A 348 16.61 -11.38 19.31
N ARG A 349 16.50 -10.80 20.51
CA ARG A 349 16.82 -9.37 20.75
C ARG A 349 18.30 -9.04 20.52
N LYS A 350 19.23 -9.89 20.97
CA LYS A 350 20.66 -9.69 20.70
C LYS A 350 20.97 -9.80 19.21
N MET A 351 20.39 -10.79 18.54
CA MET A 351 20.60 -10.95 17.11
C MET A 351 20.03 -9.79 16.30
N LEU A 352 18.86 -9.28 16.68
CA LEU A 352 18.30 -8.08 16.08
C LEU A 352 19.17 -6.84 16.37
N GLY A 353 19.63 -6.65 17.61
CA GLY A 353 20.46 -5.51 18.00
C GLY A 353 21.82 -5.46 17.27
N LYS A 354 22.47 -6.61 17.10
CA LYS A 354 23.69 -6.75 16.28
C LYS A 354 23.42 -6.35 14.83
N THR A 355 22.33 -6.86 14.28
CA THR A 355 21.94 -6.59 12.90
C THR A 355 21.64 -5.10 12.70
N LEU A 356 20.89 -4.47 13.60
CA LEU A 356 20.55 -3.04 13.56
C LEU A 356 21.78 -2.13 13.62
N LEU A 357 22.78 -2.46 14.45
CA LEU A 357 24.03 -1.70 14.50
C LEU A 357 24.85 -1.83 13.22
N ALA A 358 24.91 -3.04 12.64
CA ALA A 358 25.57 -3.26 11.36
C ALA A 358 24.88 -2.51 10.21
N LEU A 359 23.58 -2.26 10.34
CA LEU A 359 22.77 -1.47 9.41
C LEU A 359 22.76 0.04 9.69
N GLY A 360 23.46 0.52 10.74
CA GLY A 360 23.47 1.95 11.09
C GLY A 360 22.15 2.49 11.66
N LYS A 361 21.37 1.63 12.35
CA LYS A 361 20.07 1.97 12.99
C LYS A 361 20.16 1.93 14.52
N PRO A 362 20.75 2.96 15.14
CA PRO A 362 21.10 2.91 16.56
C PRO A 362 19.96 3.18 17.53
N GLY A 363 18.96 3.98 17.14
CA GLY A 363 17.76 4.24 17.94
C GLY A 363 17.02 2.95 18.26
N ASP A 364 16.80 2.17 17.21
CA ASP A 364 16.14 0.88 17.26
C ASP A 364 16.99 -0.14 18.01
N ALA A 365 18.30 -0.16 17.72
CA ALA A 365 19.23 -1.03 18.44
C ALA A 365 19.16 -0.77 19.95
N ARG A 366 19.15 0.50 20.38
CA ARG A 366 19.03 0.88 21.78
C ARG A 366 17.75 0.34 22.42
N GLN A 367 16.59 0.52 21.76
CA GLN A 367 15.32 0.06 22.30
C GLN A 367 15.26 -1.46 22.47
N VAL A 368 15.76 -2.20 21.48
CA VAL A 368 15.77 -3.66 21.50
C VAL A 368 16.73 -4.19 22.57
N LEU A 369 17.93 -3.63 22.64
CA LEU A 369 19.02 -4.09 23.51
C LEU A 369 18.82 -3.72 25.00
N VAL A 370 18.13 -2.62 25.32
CA VAL A 370 17.81 -2.28 26.73
C VAL A 370 17.06 -3.42 27.40
N ARG A 371 16.07 -4.02 26.70
CA ARG A 371 15.30 -5.15 27.23
C ARG A 371 16.15 -6.42 27.35
N ALA A 372 17.10 -6.64 26.43
CA ALA A 372 18.06 -7.73 26.55
C ALA A 372 19.04 -7.57 27.73
N SER A 373 19.30 -6.33 28.15
CA SER A 373 20.17 -6.00 29.30
C SER A 373 19.44 -5.96 30.66
N ALA A 374 18.11 -6.09 30.68
CA ALA A 374 17.25 -5.77 31.83
C ALA A 374 16.80 -6.97 32.69
N ALA A 375 17.36 -8.17 32.52
CA ALA A 375 17.03 -9.33 33.35
C ALA A 375 18.30 -10.08 33.79
N GLU A 376 18.58 -10.08 35.11
CA GLU A 376 19.51 -10.92 35.90
C GLU A 376 20.95 -11.22 35.42
N LEU A 377 21.37 -10.81 34.23
CA LEU A 377 22.73 -10.97 33.71
C LEU A 377 23.10 -9.72 32.94
N ALA A 378 24.03 -8.91 33.47
CA ALA A 378 24.64 -7.78 32.79
C ALA A 378 25.45 -8.25 31.57
N ASP A 379 24.77 -8.68 30.50
CA ASP A 379 25.35 -9.18 29.26
C ASP A 379 26.26 -8.08 28.68
N ALA A 380 27.57 -8.30 28.79
CA ALA A 380 28.58 -7.30 28.45
C ALA A 380 28.55 -6.94 26.95
N GLU A 381 28.11 -7.89 26.11
CA GLU A 381 27.95 -7.68 24.68
C GLU A 381 26.76 -6.75 24.42
N ALA A 382 25.60 -6.99 25.04
CA ALA A 382 24.45 -6.10 24.97
C ALA A 382 24.78 -4.68 25.48
N LEU A 383 25.56 -4.55 26.55
CA LEU A 383 26.00 -3.25 27.10
C LEU A 383 26.96 -2.49 26.17
N ALA A 384 27.90 -3.19 25.53
CA ALA A 384 28.79 -2.58 24.54
C ALA A 384 28.01 -2.12 23.30
N LEU A 385 27.10 -2.94 22.81
CA LEU A 385 26.20 -2.61 21.71
C LEU A 385 25.27 -1.43 22.07
N LEU A 386 24.84 -1.31 23.33
CA LEU A 386 24.12 -0.13 23.83
C LEU A 386 24.99 1.13 23.86
N GLY A 387 26.26 1.01 24.22
CA GLY A 387 27.20 2.12 24.11
C GLY A 387 27.33 2.61 22.66
N ASP A 388 27.51 1.68 21.72
CA ASP A 388 27.63 1.98 20.28
C ASP A 388 26.36 2.62 19.71
N ALA A 389 25.19 2.13 20.14
CA ALA A 389 23.91 2.73 19.80
C ALA A 389 23.82 4.19 20.30
N ASN A 390 24.16 4.46 21.55
CA ASN A 390 24.04 5.80 22.12
C ASN A 390 25.06 6.81 21.55
N ILE A 391 26.22 6.34 21.09
CA ILE A 391 27.15 7.16 20.29
C ILE A 391 26.51 7.61 19.00
N GLN A 392 25.97 6.68 18.21
CA GLN A 392 25.35 7.03 16.93
C GLN A 392 24.07 7.89 17.11
N LEU A 393 23.47 7.90 18.31
CA LEU A 393 22.33 8.74 18.68
C LEU A 393 22.69 10.12 19.24
N GLY A 394 23.95 10.38 19.55
CA GLY A 394 24.36 11.61 20.23
C GLY A 394 23.95 11.67 21.71
N ASP A 395 23.50 10.57 22.33
CA ASP A 395 23.30 10.48 23.79
C ASP A 395 24.61 10.04 24.47
N LEU A 396 25.47 11.03 24.64
CA LEU A 396 26.87 10.81 24.94
C LEU A 396 27.08 10.49 26.43
N VAL A 397 26.17 10.96 27.28
CA VAL A 397 26.14 10.64 28.70
C VAL A 397 25.73 9.19 28.90
N ALA A 398 24.70 8.73 28.19
CA ALA A 398 24.29 7.33 28.24
C ALA A 398 25.37 6.41 27.64
N ALA A 399 25.95 6.78 26.50
CA ALA A 399 27.04 6.04 25.87
C ALA A 399 28.20 5.80 26.85
N GLU A 400 28.67 6.85 27.52
CA GLU A 400 29.71 6.72 28.55
C GLU A 400 29.31 5.75 29.66
N ARG A 401 28.08 5.86 30.19
CA ARG A 401 27.59 4.98 31.25
C ARG A 401 27.61 3.52 30.81
N TYR A 402 27.13 3.23 29.59
CA TYR A 402 27.10 1.88 29.04
C TYR A 402 28.51 1.31 28.82
N TYR A 403 29.44 2.11 28.27
CA TYR A 403 30.83 1.68 28.11
C TYR A 403 31.52 1.43 29.45
N ARG A 404 31.30 2.28 30.46
CA ARG A 404 31.83 2.06 31.81
C ARG A 404 31.25 0.79 32.43
N ASN A 405 29.96 0.54 32.26
CA ASN A 405 29.32 -0.68 32.77
C ASN A 405 29.80 -1.94 32.04
N ALA A 406 30.03 -1.88 30.73
CA ALA A 406 30.65 -2.97 29.98
C ALA A 406 32.08 -3.27 30.47
N LEU A 407 32.83 -2.25 30.88
CA LEU A 407 34.21 -2.38 31.40
C LEU A 407 34.29 -2.89 32.86
N LYS A 408 33.23 -2.75 33.67
CA LYS A 408 33.19 -3.24 35.07
C LYS A 408 33.35 -4.76 35.20
N ASN A 409 32.94 -5.52 34.18
CA ASN A 409 33.05 -6.98 34.16
C ASN A 409 34.37 -7.50 33.53
N HIS A 410 35.41 -6.64 33.44
CA HIS A 410 36.77 -6.94 32.98
C HIS A 410 36.93 -7.61 31.60
N LYS A 411 35.98 -7.44 30.67
CA LYS A 411 36.06 -8.02 29.31
C LYS A 411 36.23 -7.00 28.17
N GLY A 412 36.49 -5.72 28.44
CA GLY A 412 36.57 -4.67 27.40
C GLY A 412 37.99 -4.16 27.11
N GLY A 413 38.41 -4.18 25.83
CA GLY A 413 39.73 -3.74 25.35
C GLY A 413 39.85 -2.25 24.95
N PRO A 414 41.00 -1.80 24.38
CA PRO A 414 41.30 -0.39 24.04
C PRO A 414 40.28 0.30 23.11
N ALA A 415 39.51 -0.48 22.34
CA ALA A 415 38.46 0.03 21.47
C ALA A 415 37.30 0.70 22.26
N ILE A 416 36.91 0.12 23.40
CA ILE A 416 35.83 0.68 24.23
C ILE A 416 36.30 1.98 24.92
N VAL A 417 37.59 2.09 25.24
CA VAL A 417 38.18 3.30 25.88
C VAL A 417 38.19 4.51 24.93
N ARG A 418 38.55 4.33 23.65
CA ARG A 418 38.48 5.44 22.66
C ARG A 418 37.04 5.91 22.42
N ARG A 419 36.09 4.98 22.35
CA ARG A 419 34.66 5.28 22.21
C ARG A 419 34.13 6.04 23.43
N LEU A 420 34.55 5.64 24.63
CA LEU A 420 34.27 6.35 25.87
C LEU A 420 34.81 7.80 25.85
N ALA A 421 36.06 8.00 25.45
CA ALA A 421 36.66 9.33 25.42
C ALA A 421 35.99 10.28 24.41
N MET A 422 35.61 9.78 23.23
CA MET A 422 34.83 10.55 22.27
C MET A 422 33.45 10.94 22.83
N ALA A 423 32.79 10.01 23.53
CA ALA A 423 31.54 10.29 24.22
C ALA A 423 31.71 11.42 25.24
N GLN A 424 32.73 11.36 26.07
CA GLN A 424 33.04 12.39 27.07
C GLN A 424 33.25 13.75 26.41
N PHE A 425 34.02 13.81 25.32
CA PHE A 425 34.35 15.07 24.65
C PHE A 425 33.12 15.73 24.07
N GLN A 426 32.34 14.98 23.30
CA GLN A 426 31.12 15.48 22.68
C GLN A 426 30.07 15.86 23.75
N SER A 427 30.10 15.23 24.94
CA SER A 427 29.20 15.54 26.07
C SER A 427 29.55 16.83 26.83
N GLY A 428 30.54 17.59 26.38
CA GLY A 428 31.01 18.81 27.06
C GLY A 428 31.96 18.56 28.25
N ARG A 429 32.23 17.29 28.60
CA ARG A 429 33.22 16.90 29.62
C ARG A 429 34.61 16.84 29.01
N ARG A 430 35.04 18.01 28.53
CA ARG A 430 36.21 18.19 27.68
C ARG A 430 37.50 17.80 28.41
N ASP A 431 37.74 18.32 29.61
CA ASP A 431 38.94 17.97 30.39
C ASP A 431 39.03 16.48 30.74
N LEU A 432 37.88 15.85 31.04
CA LEU A 432 37.80 14.41 31.31
C LEU A 432 38.12 13.57 30.08
N ALA A 433 37.63 13.97 28.91
CA ALA A 433 37.92 13.32 27.65
C ALA A 433 39.40 13.42 27.29
N LEU A 434 39.97 14.62 27.46
CA LEU A 434 41.39 14.88 27.23
C LEU A 434 42.25 14.04 28.19
N GLY A 435 41.89 13.96 29.47
CA GLY A 435 42.56 13.11 30.46
C GLY A 435 42.45 11.61 30.16
N THR A 436 41.27 11.14 29.74
CA THR A 436 41.03 9.73 29.36
C THR A 436 41.86 9.32 28.14
N LEU A 437 41.99 10.21 27.15
CA LEU A 437 42.87 10.00 26.00
C LEU A 437 44.35 10.10 26.38
N GLN A 438 44.72 11.06 27.23
CA GLN A 438 46.09 11.24 27.69
C GLN A 438 46.57 9.98 28.44
N GLU A 439 45.76 9.43 29.34
CA GLU A 439 46.08 8.19 30.05
C GLU A 439 46.24 7.00 29.09
N LEU A 440 45.42 6.92 28.05
CA LEU A 440 45.55 5.90 27.01
C LEU A 440 46.83 6.09 26.19
N VAL A 441 47.19 7.33 25.83
CA VAL A 441 48.43 7.67 25.11
C VAL A 441 49.66 7.34 25.96
N ASP A 442 49.65 7.66 27.25
CA ASP A 442 50.77 7.39 28.17
C ASP A 442 51.00 5.88 28.35
N LYS A 443 49.93 5.07 28.24
CA LYS A 443 49.98 3.59 28.37
C LYS A 443 50.21 2.85 27.05
N THR A 444 50.16 3.53 25.90
CA THR A 444 50.31 2.89 24.57
C THR A 444 51.55 3.41 23.84
N GLN A 445 52.49 2.52 23.52
CA GLN A 445 53.67 2.85 22.70
C GLN A 445 53.50 2.37 21.25
N GLY A 446 54.07 3.10 20.29
CA GLY A 446 54.10 2.74 18.86
C GLY A 446 52.91 3.27 18.04
N ALA A 447 52.69 2.70 16.85
CA ALA A 447 51.72 3.17 15.84
C ALA A 447 50.26 3.24 16.34
N SER A 448 49.89 2.43 17.34
CA SER A 448 48.57 2.47 18.00
C SER A 448 48.32 3.76 18.82
N GLY A 449 49.37 4.55 19.10
CA GLY A 449 49.31 5.83 19.83
C GLY A 449 49.10 7.07 18.94
N SER A 450 49.40 6.99 17.64
CA SER A 450 49.28 8.13 16.70
C SER A 450 47.84 8.57 16.49
N ASP A 451 46.90 7.62 16.33
CA ASP A 451 45.47 7.92 16.15
C ASP A 451 44.85 8.59 17.38
N THR A 452 45.22 8.10 18.56
CA THR A 452 44.78 8.66 19.84
C THR A 452 45.35 10.08 20.05
N SER A 453 46.59 10.32 19.62
CA SER A 453 47.26 11.63 19.69
C SER A 453 46.72 12.66 18.70
N LEU A 454 46.38 12.26 17.48
CA LEU A 454 45.78 13.14 16.46
C LEU A 454 44.37 13.57 16.88
N LEU A 455 43.59 12.62 17.40
CA LEU A 455 42.28 12.92 17.98
C LEU A 455 42.45 13.98 19.08
N LEU A 456 43.33 13.76 20.05
CA LEU A 456 43.62 14.72 21.11
C LEU A 456 43.99 16.12 20.58
N GLY A 457 44.82 16.20 19.53
CA GLY A 457 45.22 17.46 18.90
C GLY A 457 44.08 18.24 18.24
N MET A 458 43.15 17.56 17.54
CA MET A 458 41.97 18.21 16.95
C MET A 458 41.04 18.78 18.02
N LEU A 459 40.91 18.07 19.14
CA LEU A 459 40.11 18.52 20.28
C LEU A 459 40.71 19.76 20.93
N TYR A 460 42.05 19.87 21.06
CA TYR A 460 42.67 21.12 21.54
C TYR A 460 42.39 22.32 20.61
N TYR A 461 42.36 22.11 19.29
CA TYR A 461 42.10 23.21 18.34
C TYR A 461 40.68 23.77 18.47
N SER A 462 39.67 22.90 18.60
CA SER A 462 38.29 23.36 18.77
C SER A 462 38.07 24.15 20.06
N GLU A 463 38.90 23.91 21.08
CA GLU A 463 38.89 24.63 22.36
C GLU A 463 39.65 25.96 22.33
N GLY A 464 40.24 26.35 21.19
CA GLY A 464 41.11 27.53 21.14
C GLY A 464 42.44 27.33 21.87
N ARG A 465 42.78 26.10 22.28
CA ARG A 465 44.09 25.72 22.83
C ARG A 465 45.09 25.54 21.71
N ILE A 466 45.32 26.64 20.97
CA ILE A 466 46.03 26.66 19.70
C ILE A 466 47.48 26.18 19.85
N ASN A 467 48.14 26.43 20.99
CA ASN A 467 49.53 26.04 21.23
C ASN A 467 49.69 24.54 21.50
N GLU A 468 48.80 23.95 22.30
CA GLU A 468 48.78 22.51 22.58
C GLU A 468 48.38 21.70 21.34
N ALA A 469 47.41 22.20 20.57
CA ALA A 469 47.04 21.64 19.28
C ALA A 469 48.22 21.68 18.29
N ALA A 470 48.95 22.80 18.23
CA ALA A 470 50.14 22.92 17.40
C ALA A 470 51.24 21.96 17.84
N GLY A 471 51.53 21.85 19.14
CA GLY A 471 52.59 20.95 19.65
C GLY A 471 52.33 19.47 19.35
N LEU A 472 51.08 19.00 19.45
CA LEU A 472 50.71 17.64 19.05
C LEU A 472 50.76 17.45 17.54
N ALA A 473 50.21 18.39 16.76
CA ALA A 473 50.22 18.30 15.31
C ALA A 473 51.66 18.34 14.75
N GLU A 474 52.54 19.19 15.27
CA GLU A 474 53.95 19.28 14.89
C GLU A 474 54.71 18.00 15.23
N ARG A 475 54.46 17.40 16.41
CA ARG A 475 55.07 16.13 16.81
C ARG A 475 54.66 15.00 15.87
N ILE A 476 53.37 14.92 15.54
CA ILE A 476 52.83 13.96 14.58
C ILE A 476 53.46 14.19 13.21
N VAL A 477 53.52 15.42 12.70
CA VAL A 477 54.13 15.73 11.41
C VAL A 477 55.64 15.45 11.39
N LYS A 478 56.34 15.62 12.52
CA LYS A 478 57.77 15.28 12.63
C LYS A 478 58.02 13.78 12.55
N GLN A 479 57.16 12.97 13.16
CA GLN A 479 57.25 11.50 13.15
C GLN A 479 56.68 10.91 11.85
N GLU A 480 55.63 11.53 11.33
CA GLU A 480 54.87 11.15 10.13
C GLU A 480 54.70 12.37 9.21
N PRO A 481 55.71 12.77 8.42
CA PRO A 481 55.65 13.96 7.54
C PRO A 481 54.51 13.97 6.52
N LYS A 482 53.91 12.80 6.27
CA LYS A 482 52.76 12.60 5.37
C LYS A 482 51.42 12.50 6.11
N ASN A 483 51.33 12.90 7.37
CA ASN A 483 50.06 12.97 8.09
C ASN A 483 49.29 14.27 7.73
N TYR A 484 48.48 14.19 6.66
CA TYR A 484 47.77 15.35 6.11
C TYR A 484 46.65 15.88 7.00
N ASN A 485 46.07 15.05 7.87
CA ASN A 485 45.12 15.48 8.89
C ASN A 485 45.78 16.46 9.88
N ALA A 486 46.99 16.14 10.34
CA ALA A 486 47.78 17.04 11.19
C ALA A 486 48.20 18.33 10.45
N ARG A 487 48.53 18.26 9.15
CA ARG A 487 48.84 19.45 8.33
C ARG A 487 47.63 20.36 8.08
N ASN A 488 46.44 19.79 7.85
CA ASN A 488 45.20 20.56 7.70
C ASN A 488 44.85 21.32 8.98
N LEU A 489 45.06 20.68 10.13
CA LEU A 489 44.92 21.33 11.42
C LEU A 489 45.84 22.56 11.54
N LEU A 490 47.10 22.46 11.10
CA LEU A 490 48.03 23.60 11.06
C LEU A 490 47.58 24.71 10.11
N GLY A 491 46.94 24.39 8.98
CA GLY A 491 46.37 25.37 8.03
C GLY A 491 45.19 26.14 8.63
N LEU A 492 44.29 25.44 9.33
CA LEU A 492 43.20 26.04 10.10
C LEU A 492 43.72 26.93 11.24
N ILE A 493 44.76 26.48 11.95
CA ILE A 493 45.47 27.28 12.97
C ILE A 493 46.02 28.60 12.37
N ALA A 494 46.50 28.60 11.13
CA ALA A 494 46.96 29.82 10.45
C ALA A 494 45.81 30.79 10.12
N LEU A 495 44.67 30.28 9.64
CA LEU A 495 43.47 31.10 9.40
C LEU A 495 42.93 31.73 10.69
N ALA A 496 42.89 30.96 11.78
CA ALA A 496 42.47 31.43 13.10
C ALA A 496 43.39 32.52 13.66
N ARG A 497 44.68 32.50 13.30
CA ARG A 497 45.67 33.55 13.63
C ARG A 497 45.57 34.80 12.75
N GLY A 498 44.59 34.87 11.85
CA GLY A 498 44.33 36.02 10.97
C GLY A 498 45.15 36.04 9.68
N ASP A 499 45.99 35.03 9.44
CA ASP A 499 46.82 34.95 8.24
C ASP A 499 46.09 34.17 7.13
N ALA A 500 45.12 34.85 6.48
CA ALA A 500 44.31 34.26 5.42
C ALA A 500 45.15 33.80 4.21
N ALA A 501 46.28 34.47 3.93
CA ALA A 501 47.18 34.12 2.85
C ALA A 501 47.95 32.82 3.15
N LYS A 502 48.55 32.72 4.34
CA LYS A 502 49.24 31.49 4.78
C LYS A 502 48.28 30.33 4.93
N GLY A 503 47.10 30.55 5.52
CA GLY A 503 46.09 29.52 5.67
C GLY A 503 45.59 28.98 4.33
N ARG A 504 45.26 29.87 3.38
CA ARG A 504 44.91 29.46 2.01
C ARG A 504 46.05 28.68 1.35
N ARG A 505 47.28 29.17 1.42
CA ARG A 505 48.46 28.48 0.86
C ARG A 505 48.62 27.07 1.45
N MET A 506 48.47 26.91 2.76
CA MET A 506 48.59 25.59 3.41
C MET A 506 47.46 24.64 2.98
N LEU A 507 46.21 25.13 2.86
CA LEU A 507 45.09 24.34 2.36
C LEU A 507 45.26 23.97 0.88
N GLU A 508 45.77 24.89 0.05
CA GLU A 508 46.08 24.64 -1.36
C GLU A 508 47.24 23.66 -1.52
N GLU A 509 48.29 23.74 -0.70
CA GLU A 509 49.38 22.75 -0.67
C GLU A 509 48.88 21.35 -0.29
N ILE A 510 47.90 21.27 0.63
CA ILE A 510 47.25 19.99 0.99
C ILE A 510 46.41 19.47 -0.16
N VAL A 511 45.60 20.31 -0.81
CA VAL A 511 44.80 19.90 -1.97
C VAL A 511 45.68 19.55 -3.17
N ALA A 512 46.83 20.21 -3.34
CA ALA A 512 47.79 19.88 -4.39
C ALA A 512 48.49 18.52 -4.13
N ALA A 513 48.84 18.23 -2.87
CA ALA A 513 49.46 16.97 -2.48
C ALA A 513 48.45 15.80 -2.35
N GLN A 514 47.22 16.10 -1.94
CA GLN A 514 46.08 15.20 -1.79
C GLN A 514 44.80 15.84 -2.33
N PRO A 515 44.53 15.70 -3.64
CA PRO A 515 43.35 16.28 -4.30
C PRO A 515 42.00 15.88 -3.70
N ASP A 516 41.96 14.74 -3.00
CA ASP A 516 40.75 14.18 -2.38
C ASP A 516 40.62 14.53 -0.89
N PHE A 517 41.52 15.37 -0.37
CA PHE A 517 41.46 15.83 1.02
C PHE A 517 40.36 16.90 1.20
N ARG A 518 39.13 16.43 1.40
CA ARG A 518 37.90 17.24 1.44
C ARG A 518 37.86 18.36 2.48
N PRO A 519 38.36 18.17 3.73
CA PRO A 519 38.28 19.22 4.73
C PRO A 519 38.90 20.54 4.25
N ALA A 520 40.03 20.48 3.54
CA ALA A 520 40.68 21.68 3.01
C ALA A 520 39.85 22.37 1.91
N ARG A 521 39.16 21.61 1.06
CA ARG A 521 38.35 22.13 -0.06
C ARG A 521 37.10 22.87 0.42
N TYR A 522 36.41 22.35 1.43
CA TYR A 522 35.24 23.02 2.01
C TYR A 522 35.58 24.35 2.65
N ASN A 523 36.73 24.42 3.30
CA ASN A 523 37.22 25.64 3.90
C ASN A 523 37.51 26.70 2.84
N LEU A 524 37.94 26.30 1.62
CA LEU A 524 38.11 27.21 0.48
C LEU A 524 36.76 27.69 -0.10
N ILE A 525 35.76 26.82 -0.30
CA ILE A 525 34.45 27.20 -0.86
C ILE A 525 33.73 28.24 0.01
N LYS A 526 33.73 28.02 1.33
CA LYS A 526 33.14 28.97 2.27
C LYS A 526 33.83 30.33 2.21
N LEU A 527 35.17 30.30 2.09
CA LEU A 527 35.95 31.52 1.92
C LEU A 527 35.60 32.24 0.60
N ASP A 528 35.29 31.51 -0.47
CA ASP A 528 34.94 32.09 -1.78
C ASP A 528 33.50 32.68 -1.84
N ILE A 529 32.51 32.01 -1.23
CA ILE A 529 31.14 32.55 -1.11
C ILE A 529 31.15 33.86 -0.30
N ALA A 530 31.87 33.89 0.82
CA ALA A 530 32.02 35.07 1.66
C ALA A 530 32.69 36.25 0.94
N GLN A 531 33.50 35.97 -0.09
CA GLN A 531 34.16 36.96 -0.94
C GLN A 531 33.35 37.32 -2.20
N GLY A 532 32.10 36.86 -2.33
CA GLY A 532 31.21 37.16 -3.46
C GLY A 532 31.54 36.39 -4.75
N ARG A 533 32.43 35.39 -4.69
CA ARG A 533 32.89 34.63 -5.87
C ARG A 533 31.95 33.45 -6.17
N THR A 534 30.67 33.72 -6.39
CA THR A 534 29.61 32.69 -6.53
C THR A 534 29.80 31.75 -7.72
N ALA A 535 30.37 32.22 -8.83
CA ALA A 535 30.73 31.37 -9.97
C ALA A 535 31.86 30.39 -9.63
N VAL A 536 32.87 30.83 -8.87
CA VAL A 536 33.98 29.99 -8.38
C VAL A 536 33.45 28.96 -7.38
N ALA A 537 32.58 29.40 -6.46
CA ALA A 537 31.93 28.52 -5.50
C ALA A 537 31.03 27.48 -6.17
N ALA A 538 30.22 27.86 -7.16
CA ALA A 538 29.38 26.93 -7.92
C ALA A 538 30.21 25.94 -8.75
N ALA A 539 31.34 26.37 -9.32
CA ALA A 539 32.28 25.47 -9.99
C ALA A 539 32.91 24.48 -9.00
N ALA A 540 33.36 24.96 -7.83
CA ALA A 540 33.94 24.12 -6.80
C ALA A 540 32.92 23.15 -6.18
N LEU A 541 31.68 23.57 -5.94
CA LEU A 541 30.59 22.70 -5.46
C LEU A 541 30.25 21.63 -6.50
N ARG A 542 30.16 21.99 -7.79
CA ARG A 542 29.98 21.00 -8.87
C ARG A 542 31.13 20.02 -8.92
N GLU A 543 32.36 20.47 -8.75
CA GLU A 543 33.52 19.58 -8.73
C GLU A 543 33.48 18.62 -7.54
N ILE A 544 33.07 19.09 -6.35
CA ILE A 544 32.92 18.21 -5.19
C ILE A 544 31.77 17.24 -5.40
N ILE A 545 30.60 17.69 -5.85
CA ILE A 545 29.45 16.82 -6.14
C ILE A 545 29.77 15.81 -7.25
N ALA A 546 30.59 16.18 -8.24
CA ALA A 546 31.01 15.26 -9.30
C ALA A 546 31.93 14.16 -8.77
N ARG A 547 32.80 14.48 -7.81
CA ARG A 547 33.70 13.50 -7.17
C ARG A 547 33.01 12.69 -6.07
N ASP A 548 32.14 13.34 -5.30
CA ASP A 548 31.26 12.71 -4.33
C ASP A 548 29.83 13.22 -4.44
N PRO A 549 28.97 12.46 -5.15
CA PRO A 549 27.57 12.80 -5.29
C PRO A 549 26.77 12.80 -3.98
N LYS A 550 27.31 12.22 -2.89
CA LYS A 550 26.62 12.03 -1.61
C LYS A 550 26.93 13.09 -0.57
N ASP A 551 27.54 14.20 -0.97
CA ASP A 551 27.87 15.25 -0.02
C ASP A 551 26.69 16.20 0.22
N SER A 552 25.86 15.90 1.23
CA SER A 552 24.64 16.66 1.58
C SER A 552 24.90 18.15 1.72
N ARG A 553 26.08 18.47 2.26
CA ARG A 553 26.47 19.85 2.51
C ARG A 553 26.76 20.58 1.21
N ALA A 554 27.45 19.94 0.26
CA ALA A 554 27.64 20.56 -1.06
C ALA A 554 26.32 20.72 -1.82
N LEU A 555 25.43 19.72 -1.72
CA LEU A 555 24.13 19.72 -2.39
C LEU A 555 23.19 20.80 -1.86
N LEU A 556 23.14 21.00 -0.53
CA LEU A 556 22.28 22.02 0.09
C LEU A 556 22.70 23.44 -0.31
N GLU A 557 24.01 23.70 -0.30
CA GLU A 557 24.55 24.97 -0.76
C GLU A 557 24.27 25.20 -2.26
N ALA A 558 24.23 24.13 -3.06
CA ALA A 558 23.85 24.21 -4.48
C ALA A 558 22.34 24.42 -4.70
N ALA A 559 21.47 23.75 -3.94
CA ALA A 559 20.01 23.87 -4.04
C ALA A 559 19.52 25.29 -3.76
N ARG A 560 20.01 25.88 -2.67
CA ARG A 560 19.68 27.26 -2.27
C ARG A 560 20.18 28.28 -3.28
N LEU A 561 21.40 28.08 -3.78
CA LEU A 561 21.94 28.90 -4.85
C LEU A 561 21.05 28.84 -6.10
N ALA A 562 20.51 27.67 -6.47
CA ALA A 562 19.62 27.49 -7.63
C ALA A 562 18.20 28.05 -7.43
N GLN A 563 17.59 27.88 -6.26
CA GLN A 563 16.29 28.48 -5.92
C GLN A 563 16.34 30.00 -6.00
N SER A 564 17.43 30.61 -5.49
CA SER A 564 17.64 32.07 -5.58
C SER A 564 17.73 32.59 -7.02
N GLN A 565 17.95 31.69 -7.99
CA GLN A 565 18.05 31.97 -9.41
C GLN A 565 16.80 31.56 -10.22
N GLY A 566 15.77 30.97 -9.58
CA GLY A 566 14.52 30.54 -10.22
C GLY A 566 14.58 29.20 -10.95
N ASP A 567 15.67 28.44 -10.83
CA ASP A 567 15.82 27.14 -11.48
C ASP A 567 15.24 26.02 -10.61
N LEU A 568 13.92 25.84 -10.69
CA LEU A 568 13.18 24.84 -9.89
C LEU A 568 13.64 23.40 -10.17
N ARG A 569 14.12 23.10 -11.38
CA ARG A 569 14.58 21.75 -11.72
C ARG A 569 15.92 21.44 -11.08
N VAL A 570 16.86 22.39 -11.10
CA VAL A 570 18.15 22.22 -10.41
C VAL A 570 17.98 22.25 -8.90
N ALA A 571 17.04 23.04 -8.38
CA ALA A 571 16.67 23.03 -6.97
C ALA A 571 16.14 21.66 -6.53
N ILE A 572 15.13 21.12 -7.23
CA ILE A 572 14.55 19.79 -6.97
C ILE A 572 15.65 18.72 -7.04
N ALA A 573 16.48 18.72 -8.09
CA ALA A 573 17.52 17.70 -8.26
C ALA A 573 18.57 17.70 -7.14
N ASN A 574 18.87 18.85 -6.54
CA ASN A 574 19.78 18.91 -5.39
C ASN A 574 19.04 18.56 -4.08
N LEU A 575 17.80 19.03 -3.88
CA LEU A 575 16.96 18.69 -2.72
C LEU A 575 16.64 17.20 -2.64
N GLU A 576 16.37 16.55 -3.77
CA GLU A 576 16.18 15.10 -3.85
C GLU A 576 17.40 14.33 -3.39
N LYS A 577 18.60 14.77 -3.79
CA LYS A 577 19.85 14.17 -3.34
C LYS A 577 20.10 14.40 -1.86
N ILE A 578 19.77 15.57 -1.32
CA ILE A 578 19.89 15.83 0.13
C ILE A 578 18.91 14.93 0.89
N ARG A 579 17.67 14.81 0.40
CA ARG A 579 16.67 13.91 0.97
C ARG A 579 17.15 12.46 0.99
N GLU A 580 17.80 11.97 -0.07
CA GLU A 580 18.39 10.62 -0.08
C GLU A 580 19.42 10.40 1.04
N LEU A 581 20.06 11.49 1.48
CA LEU A 581 21.09 11.47 2.51
C LEU A 581 20.54 11.80 3.91
N GLU A 582 19.52 12.65 3.99
CA GLU A 582 18.89 13.18 5.20
C GLU A 582 17.35 13.07 5.12
N PRO A 583 16.79 11.85 5.20
CA PRO A 583 15.38 11.62 4.89
C PRO A 583 14.39 12.34 5.82
N ASN A 584 14.83 12.71 7.03
CA ASN A 584 13.98 13.23 8.12
C ASN A 584 14.08 14.76 8.31
N ASN A 585 14.76 15.49 7.43
CA ASN A 585 14.90 16.93 7.53
C ASN A 585 13.61 17.64 7.08
N VAL A 586 12.78 18.11 8.03
CA VAL A 586 11.44 18.70 7.74
C VAL A 586 11.52 19.80 6.71
N GLN A 587 12.41 20.76 6.94
CA GLN A 587 12.53 21.95 6.11
C GLN A 587 12.85 21.59 4.65
N THR A 588 13.84 20.71 4.45
CA THR A 588 14.26 20.26 3.12
C THR A 588 13.12 19.55 2.38
N ASN A 589 12.33 18.75 3.10
CA ASN A 589 11.24 17.98 2.53
C ASN A 589 10.00 18.85 2.22
N VAL A 590 9.64 19.81 3.06
CA VAL A 590 8.57 20.79 2.77
C VAL A 590 8.95 21.66 1.57
N GLU A 591 10.21 22.11 1.49
CA GLU A 591 10.72 22.85 0.33
C GLU A 591 10.62 22.02 -0.96
N LEU A 592 10.91 20.71 -0.88
CA LEU A 592 10.78 19.78 -2.00
C LEU A 592 9.31 19.56 -2.41
N ILE A 593 8.38 19.34 -1.44
CA ILE A 593 6.94 19.18 -1.71
C ILE A 593 6.36 20.41 -2.40
N ASN A 594 6.72 21.60 -1.92
CA ASN A 594 6.29 22.85 -2.54
C ASN A 594 6.84 23.01 -3.96
N ALA A 595 8.09 22.61 -4.19
CA ALA A 595 8.68 22.61 -5.52
C ALA A 595 7.95 21.66 -6.49
N TYR A 596 7.51 20.47 -6.03
CA TYR A 596 6.70 19.55 -6.84
C TYR A 596 5.28 20.05 -7.12
N LEU A 597 4.59 20.59 -6.11
CA LEU A 597 3.25 21.17 -6.30
C LEU A 597 3.28 22.34 -7.30
N ALA A 598 4.32 23.17 -7.25
CA ALA A 598 4.54 24.25 -8.23
C ALA A 598 4.78 23.71 -9.65
N LEU A 599 5.42 22.55 -9.76
CA LEU A 599 5.63 21.83 -11.03
C LEU A 599 4.38 21.06 -11.50
N ARG A 600 3.30 21.03 -10.70
CA ARG A 600 2.09 20.18 -10.89
C ARG A 600 2.37 18.67 -10.86
N ASP A 601 3.46 18.27 -10.20
CA ASP A 601 3.80 16.87 -9.98
C ASP A 601 3.21 16.39 -8.65
N THR A 602 1.92 16.07 -8.65
CA THR A 602 1.17 15.69 -7.43
C THR A 602 1.55 14.32 -6.89
N ASP A 603 2.09 13.45 -7.72
CA ASP A 603 2.50 12.10 -7.31
C ASP A 603 3.81 12.17 -6.51
N GLN A 604 4.81 12.93 -6.98
CA GLN A 604 6.04 13.14 -6.21
C GLN A 604 5.78 13.93 -4.93
N ALA A 605 4.90 14.93 -4.99
CA ALA A 605 4.48 15.67 -3.82
C ALA A 605 3.84 14.75 -2.76
N MET A 606 3.01 13.78 -3.19
CA MET A 606 2.30 12.91 -2.25
C MET A 606 3.25 11.95 -1.57
N ASN A 607 4.07 11.28 -2.38
CA ASN A 607 5.06 10.33 -1.88
C ASN A 607 5.93 11.00 -0.82
N ARG A 608 6.36 12.23 -1.07
CA ARG A 608 7.19 12.98 -0.14
C ARG A 608 6.44 13.47 1.09
N ALA A 609 5.20 13.93 0.95
CA ALA A 609 4.38 14.36 2.09
C ALA A 609 4.10 13.21 3.06
N LEU A 610 3.74 12.04 2.56
CA LEU A 610 3.52 10.83 3.38
C LEU A 610 4.80 10.34 4.05
N GLU A 611 5.92 10.36 3.33
CA GLU A 611 7.21 9.98 3.91
C GLU A 611 7.62 10.95 5.03
N LEU A 612 7.42 12.25 4.81
CA LEU A 612 7.71 13.25 5.82
C LEU A 612 6.81 13.11 7.05
N ASP A 613 5.50 12.92 6.86
CA ASP A 613 4.54 12.73 7.96
C ASP A 613 4.90 11.53 8.85
N ARG A 614 5.34 10.42 8.26
CA ARG A 614 5.79 9.24 9.03
C ARG A 614 6.99 9.54 9.91
N THR A 615 7.88 10.41 9.43
CA THR A 615 9.13 10.74 10.13
C THR A 615 8.92 11.84 11.17
N VAL A 616 8.02 12.80 10.90
CA VAL A 616 7.74 13.95 11.75
C VAL A 616 6.22 14.22 11.83
N PRO A 617 5.47 13.40 12.57
CA PRO A 617 3.99 13.39 12.53
C PRO A 617 3.30 14.51 13.30
N ASN A 618 4.02 15.30 14.12
CA ASN A 618 3.43 16.27 15.05
C ASN A 618 3.79 17.72 14.70
N ASP A 619 3.71 18.07 13.43
CA ASP A 619 4.10 19.38 12.93
C ASP A 619 3.02 19.97 12.01
N PHE A 620 2.74 21.28 12.16
CA PHE A 620 1.70 21.98 11.38
C PHE A 620 2.02 21.96 9.88
N ASP A 621 3.27 22.27 9.51
CA ASP A 621 3.67 22.44 8.11
C ASP A 621 3.70 21.09 7.40
N VAL A 622 4.03 20.02 8.12
CA VAL A 622 3.97 18.65 7.61
C VAL A 622 2.52 18.23 7.31
N LYS A 623 1.60 18.46 8.25
CA LYS A 623 0.18 18.08 8.07
C LYS A 623 -0.53 18.94 7.04
N ASP A 624 -0.24 20.24 6.97
CA ASP A 624 -0.77 21.11 5.92
C ASP A 624 -0.26 20.68 4.54
N ALA A 625 1.04 20.42 4.40
CA ALA A 625 1.62 19.93 3.16
C ALA A 625 0.94 18.63 2.70
N LEU A 626 0.71 17.68 3.60
CA LEU A 626 0.00 16.44 3.29
C LEU A 626 -1.45 16.67 2.87
N ALA A 627 -2.21 17.47 3.64
CA ALA A 627 -3.61 17.76 3.34
C ALA A 627 -3.78 18.43 1.97
N ARG A 628 -2.90 19.39 1.63
CA ARG A 628 -2.92 20.07 0.33
C ARG A 628 -2.64 19.11 -0.82
N VAL A 629 -1.75 18.15 -0.63
CA VAL A 629 -1.44 17.15 -1.66
C VAL A 629 -2.61 16.16 -1.82
N GLN A 630 -3.22 15.69 -0.73
CA GLN A 630 -4.43 14.84 -0.78
C GLN A 630 -5.58 15.52 -1.52
N ILE A 631 -5.81 16.81 -1.23
CA ILE A 631 -6.83 17.61 -1.94
C ILE A 631 -6.50 17.74 -3.43
N ALA A 632 -5.24 18.02 -3.79
CA ALA A 632 -4.82 18.11 -5.19
C ALA A 632 -5.06 16.80 -5.98
N ARG A 633 -5.11 15.66 -5.28
CA ARG A 633 -5.38 14.34 -5.86
C ARG A 633 -6.84 13.89 -5.76
N GLY A 634 -7.71 14.64 -5.06
CA GLY A 634 -9.12 14.28 -4.85
C GLY A 634 -9.36 13.26 -3.73
N GLU A 635 -8.38 13.04 -2.85
CA GLU A 635 -8.43 12.08 -1.74
C GLU A 635 -9.14 12.67 -0.52
N ASN A 636 -10.45 12.85 -0.64
CA ASN A 636 -11.22 13.66 0.30
C ASN A 636 -11.28 13.07 1.72
N THR A 637 -11.40 11.76 1.88
CA THR A 637 -11.48 11.12 3.22
C THR A 637 -10.17 11.24 3.97
N ASP A 638 -9.04 11.06 3.29
CA ASP A 638 -7.72 11.16 3.90
C ASP A 638 -7.39 12.61 4.25
N ALA A 639 -7.68 13.53 3.33
CA ALA A 639 -7.61 14.96 3.58
C ALA A 639 -8.46 15.36 4.80
N ALA A 640 -9.69 14.87 4.93
CA ALA A 640 -10.55 15.17 6.07
C ALA A 640 -9.89 14.80 7.42
N ASN A 641 -9.29 13.61 7.48
CA ASN A 641 -8.62 13.14 8.69
C ASN A 641 -7.37 13.96 9.00
N THR A 642 -6.51 14.21 8.00
CA THR A 642 -5.30 15.03 8.16
C THR A 642 -5.65 16.46 8.57
N LEU A 643 -6.74 17.03 8.05
CA LEU A 643 -7.19 18.39 8.38
C LEU A 643 -7.67 18.54 9.82
N LYS A 644 -8.07 17.47 10.52
CA LYS A 644 -8.32 17.52 11.97
C LYS A 644 -7.04 17.82 12.74
N GLU A 645 -5.92 17.25 12.29
CA GLU A 645 -4.61 17.50 12.87
C GLU A 645 -4.12 18.91 12.53
N VAL A 646 -4.29 19.35 11.28
CA VAL A 646 -4.01 20.75 10.87
C VAL A 646 -4.78 21.72 11.76
N ASN A 647 -6.07 21.47 11.99
CA ASN A 647 -6.90 22.28 12.88
C ASN A 647 -6.35 22.32 14.32
N ARG A 648 -5.97 21.15 14.88
CA ARG A 648 -5.38 21.07 16.22
C ARG A 648 -4.11 21.92 16.32
N PHE A 649 -3.25 21.86 15.31
CA PHE A 649 -2.00 22.61 15.24
C PHE A 649 -2.19 24.08 14.86
N ALA A 650 -3.32 24.46 14.26
CA ALA A 650 -3.67 25.85 13.97
C ALA A 650 -3.90 26.69 15.23
N GLY A 651 -4.22 26.06 16.37
CA GLY A 651 -4.37 26.77 17.65
C GLY A 651 -5.51 27.79 17.65
N GLU A 652 -5.24 29.01 18.11
CA GLU A 652 -6.19 30.13 18.20
C GLU A 652 -6.00 31.16 17.07
N ASP A 653 -5.43 30.75 15.94
CA ASP A 653 -5.28 31.61 14.76
C ASP A 653 -6.55 31.54 13.88
N ALA A 654 -7.37 32.60 13.89
CA ALA A 654 -8.61 32.67 13.13
C ALA A 654 -8.42 32.48 11.62
N GLN A 655 -7.30 32.96 11.06
CA GLN A 655 -7.03 32.83 9.63
C GLN A 655 -6.72 31.38 9.26
N ARG A 656 -5.88 30.71 10.06
CA ARG A 656 -5.60 29.27 9.88
C ARG A 656 -6.85 28.42 10.09
N LEU A 657 -7.74 28.79 11.00
CA LEU A 657 -9.00 28.08 11.26
C LEU A 657 -10.01 28.22 10.11
N VAL A 658 -10.21 29.42 9.56
CA VAL A 658 -11.06 29.60 8.36
C VAL A 658 -10.47 28.86 7.16
N TYR A 659 -9.15 28.96 6.97
CA TYR A 659 -8.45 28.22 5.92
C TYR A 659 -8.68 26.71 6.06
N THR A 660 -8.47 26.16 7.24
CA THR A 660 -8.69 24.73 7.53
C THR A 660 -10.16 24.33 7.32
N GLY A 661 -11.11 25.15 7.80
CA GLY A 661 -12.55 24.90 7.64
C GLY A 661 -13.00 24.86 6.18
N ARG A 662 -12.42 25.70 5.31
CA ARG A 662 -12.68 25.66 3.86
C ARG A 662 -12.13 24.38 3.24
N LEU A 663 -10.92 23.99 3.59
CA LEU A 663 -10.36 22.71 3.13
C LEU A 663 -11.23 21.53 3.58
N GLN A 664 -11.72 21.53 4.83
CA GLN A 664 -12.63 20.51 5.36
C GLN A 664 -13.97 20.48 4.61
N ALA A 665 -14.54 21.64 4.31
CA ALA A 665 -15.79 21.73 3.55
C ALA A 665 -15.62 21.23 2.10
N MET A 666 -14.47 21.50 1.46
CA MET A 666 -14.16 20.99 0.12
C MET A 666 -14.16 19.46 0.07
N VAL A 667 -13.70 18.82 1.13
CA VAL A 667 -13.60 17.36 1.23
C VAL A 667 -14.80 16.70 1.92
N ARG A 668 -15.91 17.44 2.10
CA ARG A 668 -17.16 16.96 2.74
C ARG A 668 -17.02 16.56 4.22
N ALA A 669 -16.01 17.06 4.93
CA ALA A 669 -15.85 16.92 6.37
C ALA A 669 -16.69 17.97 7.10
N ASP A 670 -18.02 17.87 6.98
CA ASP A 670 -18.92 18.97 7.32
C ASP A 670 -19.00 19.26 8.82
N GLU A 671 -18.89 18.25 9.68
CA GLU A 671 -18.83 18.44 11.14
C GLU A 671 -17.58 19.21 11.56
N ASP A 672 -16.42 18.81 11.02
CA ASP A 672 -15.13 19.44 11.31
C ASP A 672 -15.07 20.86 10.73
N ALA A 673 -15.60 21.05 9.52
CA ALA A 673 -15.71 22.36 8.89
C ALA A 673 -16.56 23.30 9.75
N ALA A 674 -17.73 22.84 10.20
CA ALA A 674 -18.61 23.62 11.09
C ALA A 674 -17.90 23.99 12.40
N TRP A 675 -17.15 23.06 13.00
CA TRP A 675 -16.35 23.34 14.19
C TRP A 675 -15.28 24.41 13.92
N SER A 676 -14.52 24.28 12.83
CA SER A 676 -13.48 25.23 12.43
C SER A 676 -14.04 26.63 12.19
N PHE A 677 -15.16 26.73 11.48
CA PHE A 677 -15.84 28.01 11.24
C PHE A 677 -16.41 28.61 12.51
N THR A 678 -16.99 27.78 13.39
CA THR A 678 -17.51 28.24 14.68
C THR A 678 -16.39 28.82 15.53
N LYS A 679 -15.26 28.11 15.66
CA LYS A 679 -14.08 28.58 16.39
C LYS A 679 -13.45 29.82 15.76
N ALA A 680 -13.45 29.94 14.43
CA ALA A 680 -13.02 31.17 13.79
C ALA A 680 -13.98 32.34 14.08
N LEU A 681 -15.29 32.11 14.11
CA LEU A 681 -16.32 33.11 14.40
C LEU A 681 -16.34 33.54 15.87
N THR A 682 -15.84 32.74 16.82
CA THR A 682 -15.62 33.21 18.19
C THR A 682 -14.52 34.27 18.27
N ILE A 683 -13.51 34.17 17.39
CA ILE A 683 -12.39 35.13 17.29
C ILE A 683 -12.78 36.33 16.42
N GLN A 684 -13.52 36.11 15.33
CA GLN A 684 -13.97 37.13 14.37
C GLN A 684 -15.48 36.99 14.02
N PRO A 685 -16.40 37.55 14.84
CA PRO A 685 -17.86 37.32 14.71
C PRO A 685 -18.54 37.89 13.46
N ASP A 686 -17.91 38.87 12.80
CA ASP A 686 -18.48 39.60 11.65
C ASP A 686 -18.14 39.00 10.27
N ASN A 687 -17.49 37.83 10.24
CA ASN A 687 -17.10 37.18 8.99
C ASN A 687 -18.30 36.48 8.31
N LEU A 688 -18.99 37.21 7.40
CA LEU A 688 -20.17 36.71 6.67
C LEU A 688 -19.88 35.46 5.82
N ASP A 689 -18.69 35.39 5.21
CA ASP A 689 -18.28 34.22 4.41
C ASP A 689 -18.16 32.97 5.26
N ALA A 690 -17.59 33.09 6.47
CA ALA A 690 -17.52 31.99 7.42
C ALA A 690 -18.92 31.54 7.90
N ARG A 691 -19.89 32.47 8.03
CA ARG A 691 -21.28 32.14 8.38
C ARG A 691 -22.03 31.40 7.28
N ILE A 692 -21.91 31.84 6.03
CA ILE A 692 -22.51 31.12 4.89
C ILE A 692 -21.88 29.73 4.76
N ALA A 693 -20.55 29.61 4.93
CA ALA A 693 -19.86 28.33 4.90
C ALA A 693 -20.28 27.40 6.05
N LEU A 694 -20.47 27.95 7.25
CA LEU A 694 -21.03 27.24 8.41
C LEU A 694 -22.45 26.75 8.15
N ALA A 695 -23.35 27.63 7.68
CA ALA A 695 -24.71 27.25 7.34
C ALA A 695 -24.77 26.13 6.28
N GLY A 696 -23.91 26.21 5.26
CA GLY A 696 -23.79 25.16 4.25
C GLY A 696 -23.33 23.83 4.83
N ALA A 697 -22.39 23.84 5.79
CA ALA A 697 -21.95 22.64 6.50
C ALA A 697 -23.06 22.07 7.40
N LEU A 698 -23.77 22.91 8.15
CA LEU A 698 -24.91 22.53 9.00
C LEU A 698 -26.07 21.93 8.20
N PHE A 699 -26.37 22.51 7.03
CA PHE A 699 -27.38 21.98 6.12
C PHE A 699 -27.06 20.55 5.68
N ARG A 700 -25.81 20.26 5.31
CA ARG A 700 -25.37 18.91 4.93
C ARG A 700 -25.40 17.92 6.10
N GLN A 701 -25.23 18.41 7.33
CA GLN A 701 -25.42 17.64 8.55
C GLN A 701 -26.90 17.42 8.94
N ARG A 702 -27.87 17.91 8.16
CA ARG A 702 -29.31 17.91 8.50
C ARG A 702 -29.67 18.71 9.77
N LYS A 703 -28.81 19.63 10.21
CA LYS A 703 -29.10 20.59 11.29
C LYS A 703 -29.81 21.81 10.71
N LEU A 704 -31.06 21.60 10.34
CA LEU A 704 -31.80 22.56 9.50
C LEU A 704 -32.09 23.88 10.22
N ASP A 705 -32.45 23.83 11.50
CA ASP A 705 -32.78 25.05 12.26
C ASP A 705 -31.54 25.89 12.57
N ASP A 706 -30.41 25.26 12.90
CA ASP A 706 -29.13 25.95 13.12
C ASP A 706 -28.63 26.61 11.83
N ALA A 707 -28.73 25.88 10.71
CA ALA A 707 -28.37 26.41 9.39
C ALA A 707 -29.24 27.60 8.98
N GLU A 708 -30.55 27.53 9.25
CA GLU A 708 -31.49 28.61 9.00
C GLU A 708 -31.17 29.85 9.85
N SER A 709 -30.85 29.67 11.14
CA SER A 709 -30.43 30.75 12.04
C SER A 709 -29.18 31.50 11.55
N GLU A 710 -28.16 30.77 11.07
CA GLU A 710 -26.96 31.38 10.50
C GLU A 710 -27.25 32.15 9.20
N ILE A 711 -28.16 31.62 8.37
CA ILE A 711 -28.60 32.30 7.13
C ILE A 711 -29.47 33.51 7.41
N ASP A 712 -30.31 33.49 8.44
CA ASP A 712 -31.10 34.64 8.85
C ASP A 712 -30.18 35.78 9.30
N GLN A 713 -29.10 35.49 10.03
CA GLN A 713 -28.09 36.50 10.39
C GLN A 713 -27.40 37.10 9.15
N VAL A 714 -27.14 36.29 8.12
CA VAL A 714 -26.60 36.76 6.84
C VAL A 714 -27.63 37.66 6.13
N LEU A 715 -28.89 37.23 6.03
CA LEU A 715 -29.95 37.95 5.31
C LEU A 715 -30.42 39.22 6.03
N GLN A 716 -30.31 39.30 7.36
CA GLN A 716 -30.53 40.55 8.11
C GLN A 716 -29.55 41.65 7.68
N ARG A 717 -28.28 41.28 7.43
CA ARG A 717 -27.24 42.21 6.99
C ARG A 717 -27.20 42.38 5.47
N ALA A 718 -27.55 41.34 4.72
CA ALA A 718 -27.53 41.30 3.26
C ALA A 718 -28.79 40.60 2.68
N PRO A 719 -29.96 41.28 2.64
CA PRO A 719 -31.25 40.66 2.26
C PRO A 719 -31.33 40.11 0.83
N ARG A 720 -30.42 40.54 -0.05
CA ARG A 720 -30.37 40.14 -1.47
C ARG A 720 -29.22 39.16 -1.76
N ASN A 721 -28.67 38.51 -0.74
CA ASN A 721 -27.60 37.52 -0.91
C ASN A 721 -28.16 36.24 -1.55
N VAL A 722 -27.89 36.05 -2.85
CA VAL A 722 -28.42 34.91 -3.63
C VAL A 722 -28.00 33.55 -3.06
N PRO A 723 -26.71 33.28 -2.73
CA PRO A 723 -26.32 32.03 -2.09
C PRO A 723 -27.12 31.69 -0.82
N ALA A 724 -27.35 32.70 0.03
CA ALA A 724 -28.14 32.56 1.24
C ALA A 724 -29.63 32.26 0.94
N LEU A 725 -30.24 32.94 -0.04
CA LEU A 725 -31.63 32.67 -0.45
C LEU A 725 -31.81 31.27 -1.05
N THR A 726 -30.87 30.80 -1.89
CA THR A 726 -30.94 29.45 -2.45
C THR A 726 -30.80 28.38 -1.37
N LEU A 727 -29.88 28.57 -0.43
CA LEU A 727 -29.70 27.65 0.70
C LEU A 727 -30.92 27.66 1.62
N LEU A 728 -31.56 28.82 1.82
CA LEU A 728 -32.82 28.91 2.57
C LEU A 728 -33.93 28.11 1.88
N GLY A 729 -34.07 28.19 0.56
CA GLY A 729 -35.03 27.38 -0.19
C GLY A 729 -34.80 25.87 -0.03
N ASP A 730 -33.53 25.45 -0.06
CA ASP A 730 -33.12 24.05 0.16
C ASP A 730 -33.44 23.58 1.59
N LEU A 731 -33.23 24.46 2.58
CA LEU A 731 -33.59 24.23 3.98
C LEU A 731 -35.11 24.03 4.14
N ARG A 732 -35.93 24.91 3.56
CA ARG A 732 -37.41 24.79 3.59
C ARG A 732 -37.88 23.48 2.98
N MET A 733 -37.29 23.05 1.86
CA MET A 733 -37.59 21.74 1.25
C MET A 733 -37.28 20.58 2.19
N ALA A 734 -36.11 20.61 2.84
CA ALA A 734 -35.71 19.55 3.76
C ALA A 734 -36.59 19.47 5.01
N GLN A 735 -37.21 20.58 5.43
CA GLN A 735 -38.17 20.65 6.54
C GLN A 735 -39.61 20.26 6.15
N GLY A 736 -39.85 19.83 4.90
CA GLY A 736 -41.20 19.53 4.40
C GLY A 736 -42.06 20.77 4.11
N ARG A 737 -41.48 21.97 4.19
CA ARG A 737 -42.14 23.26 3.91
C ARG A 737 -42.07 23.58 2.42
N ALA A 738 -42.59 22.68 1.59
CA ALA A 738 -42.51 22.81 0.13
C ALA A 738 -43.20 24.07 -0.41
N ALA A 739 -44.29 24.52 0.23
CA ALA A 739 -44.96 25.77 -0.14
C ALA A 739 -44.09 27.02 0.11
N ASP A 740 -43.41 27.09 1.27
CA ASP A 740 -42.48 28.17 1.59
C ASP A 740 -41.27 28.15 0.64
N ALA A 741 -40.77 26.95 0.34
CA ALA A 741 -39.65 26.78 -0.58
C ALA A 741 -39.97 27.34 -1.98
N VAL A 742 -41.18 27.14 -2.51
CA VAL A 742 -41.63 27.76 -3.76
C VAL A 742 -41.47 29.28 -3.72
N VAL A 743 -41.85 29.92 -2.62
CA VAL A 743 -41.72 31.38 -2.45
C VAL A 743 -40.25 31.80 -2.42
N ILE A 744 -39.43 31.14 -1.61
CA ILE A 744 -38.01 31.48 -1.46
C ILE A 744 -37.22 31.25 -2.76
N TYR A 745 -37.44 30.14 -3.45
CA TYR A 745 -36.83 29.92 -4.76
C TYR A 745 -37.29 30.94 -5.80
N SER A 746 -38.55 31.36 -5.75
CA SER A 746 -39.05 32.42 -6.63
C SER A 746 -38.39 33.77 -6.33
N GLN A 747 -38.13 34.09 -5.06
CA GLN A 747 -37.36 35.29 -4.66
C GLN A 747 -35.91 35.21 -5.15
N ALA A 748 -35.24 34.07 -4.98
CA ALA A 748 -33.88 33.86 -5.48
C ALA A 748 -33.82 34.07 -7.01
N ARG A 749 -34.78 33.50 -7.76
CA ARG A 749 -34.91 33.69 -9.22
C ARG A 749 -35.16 35.13 -9.63
N ALA A 750 -35.92 35.89 -8.82
CA ALA A 750 -36.17 37.31 -9.08
C ALA A 750 -34.92 38.19 -8.88
N VAL A 751 -33.96 37.75 -8.05
CA VAL A 751 -32.68 38.46 -7.85
C VAL A 751 -31.66 38.05 -8.91
N ALA A 752 -31.53 36.75 -9.20
CA ALA A 752 -30.62 36.23 -10.21
C ALA A 752 -31.16 34.95 -10.86
N ASP A 753 -30.99 34.84 -12.17
CA ASP A 753 -31.44 33.68 -12.96
C ASP A 753 -30.43 32.53 -12.87
N VAL A 754 -30.49 31.77 -11.76
CA VAL A 754 -29.54 30.69 -11.44
C VAL A 754 -30.22 29.31 -11.48
N PRO A 755 -29.56 28.25 -12.01
CA PRO A 755 -30.17 26.93 -12.19
C PRO A 755 -30.57 26.25 -10.88
N GLN A 756 -29.87 26.54 -9.78
CA GLN A 756 -30.16 25.97 -8.46
C GLN A 756 -31.58 26.33 -8.01
N ALA A 757 -32.03 27.56 -8.27
CA ALA A 757 -33.33 28.03 -7.84
C ALA A 757 -34.49 27.42 -8.65
N VAL A 758 -34.34 27.19 -9.97
CA VAL A 758 -35.40 26.53 -10.77
C VAL A 758 -35.47 25.02 -10.50
N VAL A 759 -34.34 24.36 -10.28
CA VAL A 759 -34.31 22.93 -9.93
C VAL A 759 -34.98 22.71 -8.57
N GLY A 760 -34.67 23.58 -7.60
CA GLY A 760 -35.33 23.60 -6.30
C GLY A 760 -36.85 23.81 -6.42
N LEU A 761 -37.26 24.76 -7.25
CA LEU A 761 -38.68 25.05 -7.53
C LEU A 761 -39.41 23.86 -8.17
N HIS A 762 -38.85 23.23 -9.21
CA HIS A 762 -39.43 22.04 -9.85
C HIS A 762 -39.66 20.93 -8.83
N ARG A 763 -38.65 20.65 -8.00
CA ARG A 763 -38.74 19.63 -6.96
C ARG A 763 -39.86 19.96 -5.96
N ALA A 764 -39.95 21.22 -5.54
CA ALA A 764 -41.00 21.68 -4.63
C ALA A 764 -42.41 21.48 -5.22
N LEU A 765 -42.59 21.79 -6.51
CA LEU A 765 -43.86 21.63 -7.22
C LEU A 765 -44.25 20.15 -7.42
N MET A 766 -43.29 19.29 -7.78
CA MET A 766 -43.53 17.83 -7.90
C MET A 766 -43.97 17.20 -6.57
N THR A 767 -43.36 17.60 -5.45
CA THR A 767 -43.76 17.14 -4.12
C THR A 767 -45.20 17.54 -3.76
N LEU A 768 -45.66 18.69 -4.26
CA LEU A 768 -47.02 19.18 -4.05
C LEU A 768 -48.05 18.57 -5.03
N GLY A 769 -47.64 17.66 -5.92
CA GLY A 769 -48.51 17.09 -6.96
C GLY A 769 -48.87 18.08 -8.08
N ARG A 770 -48.22 19.25 -8.13
CA ARG A 770 -48.46 20.30 -9.12
C ARG A 770 -47.63 20.03 -10.38
N GLN A 771 -47.88 18.89 -11.02
CA GLN A 771 -47.05 18.36 -12.10
C GLN A 771 -47.01 19.29 -13.33
N ASP A 772 -48.14 19.88 -13.71
CA ASP A 772 -48.22 20.79 -14.86
C ASP A 772 -47.42 22.08 -14.63
N GLU A 773 -47.47 22.63 -13.42
CA GLU A 773 -46.68 23.81 -13.05
C GLU A 773 -45.19 23.49 -12.95
N ALA A 774 -44.85 22.29 -12.48
CA ALA A 774 -43.47 21.82 -12.45
C ALA A 774 -42.90 21.73 -13.86
N LEU A 775 -43.64 21.08 -14.78
CA LEU A 775 -43.27 20.96 -16.19
C LEU A 775 -43.13 22.35 -16.84
N GLY A 776 -44.14 23.21 -16.69
CA GLY A 776 -44.11 24.57 -17.24
C GLY A 776 -42.93 25.40 -16.75
N ALA A 777 -42.58 25.32 -15.45
CA ALA A 777 -41.45 26.06 -14.88
C ALA A 777 -40.09 25.59 -15.43
N ILE A 778 -39.89 24.28 -15.62
CA ILE A 778 -38.63 23.76 -16.20
C ILE A 778 -38.56 23.93 -17.71
N GLU A 779 -39.68 23.85 -18.42
CA GLU A 779 -39.75 24.11 -19.86
C GLU A 779 -39.45 25.59 -20.16
N GLU A 780 -40.08 26.52 -19.43
CA GLU A 780 -39.84 27.95 -19.60
C GLU A 780 -38.37 28.29 -19.36
N TRP A 781 -37.79 27.74 -18.29
CA TRP A 781 -36.40 28.00 -17.95
C TRP A 781 -35.43 27.34 -18.94
N ASN A 782 -35.68 26.09 -19.34
CA ASN A 782 -34.87 25.38 -20.33
C ASN A 782 -34.98 26.02 -21.72
N ALA A 783 -36.12 26.60 -22.08
CA ALA A 783 -36.26 27.37 -23.32
C ALA A 783 -35.39 28.64 -23.33
N LYS A 784 -35.24 29.31 -22.18
CA LYS A 784 -34.33 30.46 -22.02
C LYS A 784 -32.86 30.03 -21.91
N HIS A 785 -32.60 28.83 -21.39
CA HIS A 785 -31.25 28.30 -21.13
C HIS A 785 -31.06 26.88 -21.71
N PRO A 786 -31.20 26.68 -23.03
CA PRO A 786 -31.17 25.35 -23.64
C PRO A 786 -29.79 24.68 -23.56
N GLY A 787 -28.77 25.41 -23.08
CA GLY A 787 -27.41 24.92 -22.83
C GLY A 787 -27.18 24.35 -21.44
N ASN A 788 -28.18 24.33 -20.55
CA ASN A 788 -27.99 23.89 -19.17
C ASN A 788 -28.33 22.41 -18.99
N PRO A 789 -27.33 21.54 -18.78
CA PRO A 789 -27.58 20.10 -18.77
C PRO A 789 -28.33 19.60 -17.54
N LEU A 790 -28.26 20.34 -16.42
CA LEU A 790 -28.95 19.95 -15.18
C LEU A 790 -30.47 19.98 -15.39
N VAL A 791 -30.98 21.04 -16.02
CA VAL A 791 -32.42 21.19 -16.27
C VAL A 791 -32.87 20.35 -17.47
N THR A 792 -32.06 20.24 -18.54
CA THR A 792 -32.40 19.39 -19.69
C THR A 792 -32.56 17.91 -19.31
N GLY A 793 -31.67 17.38 -18.47
CA GLY A 793 -31.74 15.99 -18.01
C GLY A 793 -32.95 15.72 -17.11
N LEU A 794 -33.29 16.70 -16.26
CA LEU A 794 -34.49 16.63 -15.42
C LEU A 794 -35.77 16.56 -16.27
N LEU A 795 -35.86 17.36 -17.34
CA LEU A 795 -36.96 17.33 -18.29
C LEU A 795 -37.05 15.99 -19.04
N ALA A 796 -35.91 15.44 -19.49
CA ALA A 796 -35.86 14.14 -20.18
C ALA A 796 -36.43 13.00 -19.32
N ASN A 797 -36.08 12.99 -18.04
CA ASN A 797 -36.58 12.00 -17.09
C ASN A 797 -38.08 12.17 -16.84
N HIS A 798 -38.56 13.42 -16.74
CA HIS A 798 -39.98 13.71 -16.59
C HIS A 798 -40.77 13.17 -17.79
N LEU A 799 -40.31 13.41 -19.02
CA LEU A 799 -40.98 12.93 -20.24
C LEU A 799 -41.03 11.39 -20.32
N GLN A 800 -39.95 10.71 -19.98
CA GLN A 800 -39.93 9.24 -19.94
C GLN A 800 -40.94 8.68 -18.92
N TYR A 801 -41.04 9.33 -17.75
CA TYR A 801 -41.97 8.93 -16.68
C TYR A 801 -43.44 9.05 -17.11
N VAL A 802 -43.80 10.09 -17.86
CA VAL A 802 -45.16 10.27 -18.40
C VAL A 802 -45.44 9.46 -19.67
N GLY A 803 -44.50 8.61 -20.11
CA GLY A 803 -44.66 7.72 -21.26
C GLY A 803 -44.30 8.34 -22.62
N ASP A 804 -43.86 9.60 -22.67
CA ASP A 804 -43.42 10.26 -23.89
C ASP A 804 -41.99 9.84 -24.26
N THR A 805 -41.87 8.65 -24.85
CA THR A 805 -40.59 8.06 -25.26
C THR A 805 -39.95 8.85 -26.40
N ALA A 806 -40.75 9.48 -27.27
CA ALA A 806 -40.25 10.28 -28.38
C ALA A 806 -39.62 11.60 -27.88
N GLY A 807 -40.33 12.33 -27.01
CA GLY A 807 -39.81 13.55 -26.38
C GLY A 807 -38.59 13.27 -25.50
N ALA A 808 -38.61 12.17 -24.74
CA ALA A 808 -37.47 11.73 -23.95
C ALA A 808 -36.24 11.43 -24.82
N LEU A 809 -36.41 10.77 -25.97
CA LEU A 809 -35.30 10.48 -26.90
C LEU A 809 -34.70 11.77 -27.46
N VAL A 810 -35.51 12.76 -27.83
CA VAL A 810 -35.04 14.08 -28.29
C VAL A 810 -34.16 14.73 -27.23
N LEU A 811 -34.61 14.76 -25.98
CA LEU A 811 -33.83 15.34 -24.89
C LEU A 811 -32.61 14.50 -24.51
N ARG A 812 -32.63 13.17 -24.63
CA ARG A 812 -31.45 12.31 -24.43
C ARG A 812 -30.38 12.55 -25.49
N ARG A 813 -30.77 12.75 -26.75
CA ARG A 813 -29.84 13.20 -27.81
C ARG A 813 -29.27 14.58 -27.46
N LYS A 814 -30.10 15.49 -26.96
CA LYS A 814 -29.62 16.80 -26.51
C LYS A 814 -28.65 16.70 -25.32
N MET A 815 -28.90 15.80 -24.39
CA MET A 815 -28.03 15.59 -23.22
C MET A 815 -26.62 15.15 -23.59
N VAL A 816 -26.47 14.29 -24.59
CA VAL A 816 -25.13 13.89 -25.05
C VAL A 816 -24.42 15.01 -25.84
N GLU A 817 -25.16 15.93 -26.46
CA GLU A 817 -24.58 17.16 -27.03
C GLU A 817 -24.11 18.15 -25.95
N LEU A 818 -24.90 18.33 -24.90
CA LEU A 818 -24.57 19.24 -23.79
C LEU A 818 -23.48 18.69 -22.88
N GLN A 819 -23.45 17.38 -22.70
CA GLN A 819 -22.50 16.66 -21.85
C GLN A 819 -21.83 15.52 -22.62
N PRO A 820 -20.98 15.84 -23.61
CA PRO A 820 -20.31 14.81 -24.41
C PRO A 820 -19.35 13.94 -23.58
N GLY A 821 -19.05 14.36 -22.34
CA GLY A 821 -18.26 13.63 -21.35
C GLY A 821 -19.05 12.87 -20.28
N ASN A 822 -20.39 12.80 -20.35
CA ASN A 822 -21.21 12.09 -19.35
C ASN A 822 -21.59 10.67 -19.81
N ALA A 823 -20.92 9.65 -19.27
CA ALA A 823 -21.15 8.25 -19.61
C ALA A 823 -22.60 7.79 -19.42
N ALA A 824 -23.26 8.21 -18.34
CA ALA A 824 -24.63 7.81 -18.04
C ALA A 824 -25.63 8.35 -19.07
N ALA A 825 -25.38 9.55 -19.61
CA ALA A 825 -26.22 10.12 -20.68
C ALA A 825 -26.13 9.26 -21.96
N TRP A 826 -24.92 8.85 -22.34
CA TRP A 826 -24.68 7.97 -23.48
C TRP A 826 -25.27 6.57 -23.26
N LYS A 827 -25.12 5.98 -22.07
CA LYS A 827 -25.71 4.68 -21.71
C LYS A 827 -27.24 4.72 -21.81
N ASN A 828 -27.86 5.76 -21.26
CA ASN A 828 -29.32 5.91 -21.31
C ASN A 828 -29.82 6.13 -22.75
N LEU A 829 -29.02 6.79 -23.60
CA LEU A 829 -29.31 6.89 -25.02
C LEU A 829 -29.20 5.52 -25.71
N ALA A 830 -28.17 4.73 -25.39
CA ALA A 830 -27.99 3.38 -25.93
C ALA A 830 -29.17 2.47 -25.58
N ALA A 831 -29.58 2.46 -24.31
CA ALA A 831 -30.75 1.70 -23.85
C ALA A 831 -32.05 2.15 -24.56
N ALA A 832 -32.23 3.46 -24.78
CA ALA A 832 -33.38 3.99 -25.50
C ALA A 832 -33.42 3.60 -26.99
N LEU A 833 -32.28 3.21 -27.56
CA LEU A 833 -32.12 2.82 -28.96
C LEU A 833 -32.07 1.30 -29.16
N ALA A 834 -31.82 0.52 -28.11
CA ALA A 834 -31.49 -0.91 -28.20
C ALA A 834 -32.53 -1.78 -28.93
N ASP A 835 -33.81 -1.40 -28.92
CA ASP A 835 -34.88 -2.15 -29.59
C ASP A 835 -35.29 -1.57 -30.96
N THR A 836 -34.78 -0.39 -31.31
CA THR A 836 -35.24 0.38 -32.50
C THR A 836 -34.14 0.67 -33.51
N ASP A 837 -32.88 0.79 -33.07
CA ASP A 837 -31.72 1.11 -33.89
C ASP A 837 -30.44 0.59 -33.22
N ASN A 838 -30.11 -0.69 -33.46
CA ASN A 838 -28.97 -1.39 -32.83
C ASN A 838 -27.62 -0.76 -33.21
N GLU A 839 -27.49 -0.17 -34.40
CA GLU A 839 -26.23 0.44 -34.83
C GLU A 839 -25.98 1.74 -34.04
N SER A 840 -27.00 2.59 -33.90
CA SER A 840 -26.90 3.79 -33.07
C SER A 840 -26.82 3.45 -31.58
N ALA A 841 -27.47 2.37 -31.14
CA ALA A 841 -27.36 1.87 -29.77
C ALA A 841 -25.92 1.46 -29.45
N LEU A 842 -25.26 0.69 -30.33
CA LEU A 842 -23.86 0.30 -30.14
C LEU A 842 -22.94 1.53 -30.10
N LYS A 843 -23.12 2.49 -31.02
CA LYS A 843 -22.32 3.73 -31.01
C LYS A 843 -22.48 4.48 -29.70
N ALA A 844 -23.70 4.58 -29.18
CA ALA A 844 -23.95 5.22 -27.89
C ALA A 844 -23.37 4.41 -26.71
N ALA A 845 -23.45 3.08 -26.73
CA ALA A 845 -22.91 2.21 -25.68
C ALA A 845 -21.38 2.26 -25.65
N LEU A 846 -20.72 2.19 -26.81
CA LEU A 846 -19.26 2.34 -26.92
C LEU A 846 -18.81 3.73 -26.46
N ARG A 847 -19.57 4.78 -26.79
CA ARG A 847 -19.27 6.12 -26.28
C ARG A 847 -19.45 6.22 -24.76
N ALA A 848 -20.43 5.51 -24.19
CA ALA A 848 -20.55 5.41 -22.73
C ALA A 848 -19.36 4.67 -22.12
N GLN A 849 -18.88 3.60 -22.76
CA GLN A 849 -17.71 2.83 -22.33
C GLN A 849 -16.42 3.64 -22.40
N GLU A 850 -16.21 4.45 -23.44
CA GLU A 850 -15.07 5.37 -23.50
C GLU A 850 -15.01 6.33 -22.30
N LEU A 851 -16.17 6.70 -21.76
CA LEU A 851 -16.30 7.66 -20.65
C LEU A 851 -16.31 7.01 -19.27
N ALA A 852 -16.84 5.79 -19.16
CA ALA A 852 -16.88 4.99 -17.95
C ALA A 852 -16.54 3.52 -18.27
N PRO A 853 -15.26 3.20 -18.56
CA PRO A 853 -14.85 1.90 -19.09
C PRO A 853 -15.08 0.73 -18.12
N ASN A 854 -15.20 1.03 -16.84
CA ASN A 854 -15.29 0.06 -15.75
C ASN A 854 -16.66 0.02 -15.07
N ASP A 855 -17.65 0.77 -15.59
CA ASP A 855 -19.01 0.74 -15.02
C ASP A 855 -19.70 -0.56 -15.46
N PRO A 856 -20.14 -1.42 -14.53
CA PRO A 856 -20.71 -2.73 -14.86
C PRO A 856 -21.99 -2.61 -15.70
N ALA A 857 -22.81 -1.57 -15.51
CA ALA A 857 -24.01 -1.37 -16.30
C ALA A 857 -23.70 -0.84 -17.71
N VAL A 858 -22.59 -0.10 -17.89
CA VAL A 858 -22.11 0.29 -19.22
C VAL A 858 -21.53 -0.91 -19.96
N LEU A 859 -20.72 -1.74 -19.29
CA LEU A 859 -20.17 -2.98 -19.84
C LEU A 859 -21.28 -3.96 -20.22
N ASP A 860 -22.30 -4.10 -19.37
CA ASP A 860 -23.50 -4.87 -19.69
C ASP A 860 -24.23 -4.34 -20.92
N ALA A 861 -24.46 -3.02 -21.00
CA ALA A 861 -25.11 -2.41 -22.15
C ALA A 861 -24.34 -2.67 -23.46
N VAL A 862 -23.01 -2.51 -23.46
CA VAL A 862 -22.17 -2.84 -24.62
C VAL A 862 -22.24 -4.33 -24.94
N GLY A 863 -22.05 -5.18 -23.93
CA GLY A 863 -22.07 -6.62 -24.08
C GLY A 863 -23.38 -7.12 -24.67
N TRP A 864 -24.51 -6.67 -24.12
CA TRP A 864 -25.84 -7.03 -24.58
C TRP A 864 -26.13 -6.58 -26.01
N THR A 865 -25.80 -5.32 -26.36
CA THR A 865 -25.96 -4.84 -27.74
C THR A 865 -25.08 -5.62 -28.72
N LEU A 866 -23.85 -6.01 -28.33
CA LEU A 866 -22.97 -6.85 -29.16
C LEU A 866 -23.55 -8.25 -29.39
N ILE A 867 -24.17 -8.86 -28.39
CA ILE A 867 -24.88 -10.15 -28.54
C ILE A 867 -26.04 -9.99 -29.52
N GLN A 868 -26.86 -8.94 -29.39
CA GLN A 868 -28.01 -8.71 -30.28
C GLN A 868 -27.63 -8.52 -31.75
N ILE A 869 -26.41 -8.05 -32.05
CA ILE A 869 -25.90 -7.91 -33.43
C ILE A 869 -25.04 -9.09 -33.90
N GLY A 870 -24.90 -10.15 -33.10
CA GLY A 870 -24.20 -11.39 -33.45
C GLY A 870 -22.68 -11.40 -33.19
N GLU A 871 -22.13 -10.39 -32.52
CA GLU A 871 -20.70 -10.29 -32.17
C GLU A 871 -20.38 -11.03 -30.86
N LEU A 872 -20.59 -12.35 -30.87
CA LEU A 872 -20.63 -13.21 -29.69
C LEU A 872 -19.37 -13.15 -28.81
N ASP A 873 -18.18 -13.24 -29.41
CA ASP A 873 -16.90 -13.23 -28.67
C ASP A 873 -16.66 -11.92 -27.92
N LYS A 874 -17.09 -10.79 -28.51
CA LYS A 874 -16.95 -9.47 -27.91
C LYS A 874 -18.01 -9.23 -26.85
N GLY A 875 -19.23 -9.71 -27.09
CA GLY A 875 -20.32 -9.67 -26.12
C GLY A 875 -19.96 -10.46 -24.85
N LEU A 876 -19.45 -11.68 -24.99
CA LEU A 876 -19.01 -12.51 -23.86
C LEU A 876 -17.95 -11.83 -23.01
N ALA A 877 -16.92 -11.23 -23.61
CA ALA A 877 -15.87 -10.58 -22.83
C ALA A 877 -16.41 -9.42 -21.99
N ASN A 878 -17.27 -8.56 -22.58
CA ASN A 878 -17.89 -7.45 -21.86
C ASN A 878 -18.81 -7.95 -20.73
N LEU A 879 -19.60 -8.99 -20.98
CA LEU A 879 -20.50 -9.56 -19.97
C LEU A 879 -19.75 -10.29 -18.85
N ARG A 880 -18.63 -10.96 -19.15
CA ARG A 880 -17.72 -11.53 -18.13
C ARG A 880 -17.12 -10.45 -17.27
N GLU A 881 -16.69 -9.35 -17.87
CA GLU A 881 -16.13 -8.19 -17.15
C GLU A 881 -17.20 -7.50 -16.30
N ALA A 882 -18.42 -7.33 -16.83
CA ALA A 882 -19.57 -6.81 -16.10
C ALA A 882 -19.90 -7.70 -14.88
N LEU A 883 -19.96 -9.02 -15.07
CA LEU A 883 -20.21 -9.98 -13.98
C LEU A 883 -19.09 -9.96 -12.95
N ALA A 884 -17.85 -9.85 -13.40
CA ALA A 884 -16.70 -9.78 -12.51
C ALA A 884 -16.74 -8.55 -11.61
N ARG A 885 -17.46 -7.48 -11.99
CA ARG A 885 -17.61 -6.22 -11.23
C ARG A 885 -18.89 -6.14 -10.41
N ASP A 886 -19.96 -6.79 -10.86
CA ASP A 886 -21.23 -6.90 -10.14
C ASP A 886 -21.81 -8.31 -10.32
N ALA A 887 -21.43 -9.20 -9.41
CA ALA A 887 -21.84 -10.59 -9.38
C ALA A 887 -23.25 -10.76 -8.80
N THR A 888 -23.86 -9.69 -8.27
CA THR A 888 -25.19 -9.74 -7.64
C THR A 888 -26.32 -9.29 -8.55
N ASN A 889 -25.97 -8.73 -9.72
CA ASN A 889 -26.96 -8.28 -10.69
C ASN A 889 -27.59 -9.45 -11.47
N PRO A 890 -28.91 -9.68 -11.33
CA PRO A 890 -29.58 -10.77 -12.03
C PRO A 890 -29.62 -10.56 -13.55
N THR A 891 -29.68 -9.31 -14.03
CA THR A 891 -29.74 -8.99 -15.47
C THR A 891 -28.41 -9.30 -16.16
N ILE A 892 -27.26 -8.93 -15.55
CA ILE A 892 -25.93 -9.28 -16.07
C ILE A 892 -25.76 -10.80 -16.18
N ARG A 893 -26.15 -11.54 -15.15
CA ARG A 893 -26.09 -13.01 -15.17
C ARG A 893 -27.00 -13.63 -16.22
N TYR A 894 -28.18 -13.06 -16.40
CA TYR A 894 -29.09 -13.47 -17.45
C TYR A 894 -28.46 -13.24 -18.83
N HIS A 895 -27.96 -12.03 -19.12
CA HIS A 895 -27.29 -11.70 -20.39
C HIS A 895 -26.09 -12.63 -20.66
N LEU A 896 -25.24 -12.87 -19.65
CA LEU A 896 -24.12 -13.80 -19.78
C LEU A 896 -24.59 -15.25 -20.03
N GLY A 897 -25.63 -15.70 -19.34
CA GLY A 897 -26.20 -17.03 -19.53
C GLY A 897 -26.73 -17.25 -20.95
N VAL A 898 -27.40 -16.24 -21.53
CA VAL A 898 -27.84 -16.23 -22.93
C VAL A 898 -26.64 -16.32 -23.87
N ALA A 899 -25.62 -15.47 -23.67
CA ALA A 899 -24.42 -15.47 -24.49
C ALA A 899 -23.67 -16.83 -24.44
N LEU A 900 -23.53 -17.44 -23.26
CA LEU A 900 -22.88 -18.74 -23.10
C LEU A 900 -23.64 -19.88 -23.77
N GLN A 901 -24.98 -19.79 -23.79
CA GLN A 901 -25.83 -20.75 -24.50
C GLN A 901 -25.60 -20.67 -26.01
N GLU A 902 -25.52 -19.45 -26.57
CA GLU A 902 -25.21 -19.23 -27.98
C GLU A 902 -23.77 -19.66 -28.34
N PHE A 903 -22.83 -19.54 -27.40
CA PHE A 903 -21.45 -19.97 -27.57
C PHE A 903 -21.25 -21.48 -27.49
N GLY A 904 -22.17 -22.20 -26.85
CA GLY A 904 -22.15 -23.66 -26.68
C GLY A 904 -21.57 -24.15 -25.35
N ASN A 905 -21.23 -23.26 -24.41
CA ASN A 905 -20.84 -23.64 -23.05
C ASN A 905 -22.09 -23.89 -22.18
N LEU A 906 -22.82 -24.95 -22.51
CA LEU A 906 -24.11 -25.28 -21.90
C LEU A 906 -24.07 -25.51 -20.37
N PRO A 907 -23.03 -26.17 -19.80
CA PRO A 907 -22.93 -26.36 -18.35
C PRO A 907 -22.85 -25.03 -17.60
N GLU A 908 -22.06 -24.07 -18.12
CA GLU A 908 -21.92 -22.77 -17.48
C GLU A 908 -23.13 -21.86 -17.74
N ALA A 909 -23.70 -21.90 -18.96
CA ALA A 909 -24.94 -21.18 -19.28
C ALA A 909 -26.07 -21.53 -18.31
N ARG A 910 -26.28 -22.83 -18.04
CA ARG A 910 -27.26 -23.29 -17.04
C ARG A 910 -26.96 -22.69 -15.67
N ARG A 911 -25.70 -22.75 -15.23
CA ARG A 911 -25.28 -22.24 -13.92
C ARG A 911 -25.61 -20.75 -13.77
N GLU A 912 -25.28 -19.92 -14.76
CA GLU A 912 -25.50 -18.46 -14.66
C GLU A 912 -26.98 -18.08 -14.67
N LEU A 913 -27.80 -18.73 -15.51
CA LEU A 913 -29.25 -18.52 -15.53
C LEU A 913 -29.92 -18.94 -14.21
N GLU A 914 -29.51 -20.08 -13.63
CA GLU A 914 -30.00 -20.52 -12.32
C GLU A 914 -29.61 -19.55 -11.20
N GLN A 915 -28.42 -18.96 -11.27
CA GLN A 915 -27.99 -17.93 -10.31
C GLN A 915 -28.80 -16.65 -10.45
N ALA A 916 -29.09 -16.18 -11.67
CA ALA A 916 -29.96 -15.01 -11.89
C ALA A 916 -31.32 -15.18 -11.21
N LEU A 917 -31.95 -16.36 -11.34
CA LEU A 917 -33.23 -16.67 -10.70
C LEU A 917 -33.17 -16.79 -9.17
N ARG A 918 -32.00 -17.14 -8.61
CA ARG A 918 -31.78 -17.20 -7.16
C ARG A 918 -31.61 -15.82 -6.54
N LEU A 919 -31.00 -14.87 -7.25
CA LEU A 919 -30.66 -13.55 -6.74
C LEU A 919 -31.87 -12.61 -6.58
N SER A 920 -32.78 -12.59 -7.55
CA SER A 920 -33.96 -11.71 -7.48
C SER A 920 -35.23 -12.37 -8.00
N LYS A 921 -36.34 -12.08 -7.32
CA LYS A 921 -37.68 -12.43 -7.80
C LYS A 921 -38.28 -11.37 -8.74
N ASN A 922 -37.72 -10.16 -8.77
CA ASN A 922 -38.22 -9.01 -9.52
C ASN A 922 -37.08 -8.41 -10.37
N PHE A 923 -36.96 -8.86 -11.61
CA PHE A 923 -36.13 -8.25 -12.65
C PHE A 923 -36.80 -8.49 -14.02
N PRO A 924 -36.57 -7.62 -15.02
CA PRO A 924 -37.36 -7.62 -16.26
C PRO A 924 -37.30 -8.95 -17.03
N GLU A 925 -36.15 -9.61 -17.08
CA GLU A 925 -35.88 -10.78 -17.93
C GLU A 925 -36.23 -12.13 -17.29
N ARG A 926 -36.83 -12.13 -16.10
CA ARG A 926 -36.99 -13.32 -15.26
C ARG A 926 -37.73 -14.49 -15.94
N ASP A 927 -38.81 -14.20 -16.65
CA ASP A 927 -39.63 -15.25 -17.23
C ASP A 927 -38.95 -15.90 -18.45
N ASP A 928 -38.13 -15.14 -19.18
CA ASP A 928 -37.30 -15.68 -20.26
C ASP A 928 -36.16 -16.56 -19.71
N ALA A 929 -35.52 -16.16 -18.61
CA ALA A 929 -34.49 -16.96 -17.94
C ALA A 929 -34.96 -18.38 -17.59
N LYS A 930 -36.20 -18.53 -17.11
CA LYS A 930 -36.80 -19.84 -16.82
C LYS A 930 -37.01 -20.68 -18.07
N ALA A 931 -37.52 -20.07 -19.15
CA ALA A 931 -37.78 -20.77 -20.40
C ALA A 931 -36.47 -21.35 -20.98
N ARG A 932 -35.37 -20.61 -20.89
CA ARG A 932 -34.05 -21.05 -21.38
C ARG A 932 -33.46 -22.21 -20.60
N ILE A 933 -33.56 -22.22 -19.26
CA ILE A 933 -33.06 -23.32 -18.42
C ILE A 933 -33.73 -24.65 -18.77
N ILE A 934 -35.02 -24.63 -19.10
CA ILE A 934 -35.80 -25.81 -19.50
C ILE A 934 -35.33 -26.34 -20.85
N ALA A 935 -34.92 -25.45 -21.77
CA ALA A 935 -34.45 -25.83 -23.10
C ALA A 935 -33.03 -26.44 -23.13
N LEU A 936 -32.23 -26.30 -22.06
CA LEU A 936 -30.88 -26.85 -21.98
C LEU A 936 -30.88 -28.36 -21.66
N PRO A 937 -29.91 -29.15 -22.16
CA PRO A 937 -29.80 -30.58 -21.85
C PRO A 937 -29.43 -30.83 -20.36
N PRO A 938 -29.84 -31.97 -19.76
CA PRO A 938 -29.52 -32.30 -18.37
C PRO A 938 -28.02 -32.52 -18.18
N THR A 939 -27.46 -32.01 -17.08
CA THR A 939 -26.07 -32.25 -16.66
C THR A 939 -25.87 -33.69 -16.23
N ARG A 940 -24.81 -34.34 -16.72
CA ARG A 940 -24.41 -35.71 -16.33
C ARG A 940 -23.63 -35.72 -15.03
#